data_AF-A0A6N2YDM4-F1
#
_entry.id   AF-A0A6N2YDM4-F1
#
_cell.length_a   1.000
_cell.length_b   1.000
_cell.length_c   1.000
_cell.angle_alpha   90.00
_cell.angle_beta   90.00
_cell.angle_gamma   90.00
#
_symmetry.space_group_name_H-M   'P 1'
#
loop_
_entity.id
_entity.type
_entity.pdbx_description
1 polymer ?
#
loop_
_entity_poly.entity_id
_entity_poly.type
_entity_poly.pdbx_seq_one_letter_code
_entity_poly.pdbx_strand_id
1 'polypeptide(L)'
;MKKIILKLGLIFLTCTSLIVPAFAAETYQKNDSDKGFVRELSSYSVGRTNADGGVAEIVTYNKKDKVFYLVSGVTQSIDLVKINSDGSTVRKKRIEIGEILKDKNINAGDMTSVSYSDEKNLLAVAVQDEDYKNNGHIVILDKDGNYKEAYECGVQPDMVTFTKDGRYVLSADEGEPREGYDNGAIDPKGSVTIVDLENKSINKVEFNIDRDEALKEGLLLKKGSNPVEDLEPEYIAISDDNKTAFVSLQENNAIASIDIESGKINYVKGLGFIDHSVKGNEIDAVRGKGKKAKIDIKNDNFLGTPMPDGIAFLSKNGKDYILTANEGDAREWGMENNKYENTKSKKFDKENADKKTEFLDPEKTDGLVEGRIHLLGGRSFSIYDASDLTRVYNSGSDFEKITARIFPDFFNTSNDEDKGVDELDARSNKKGPEAENITVLNIKDKTYAIVGLERISGIMIYDITDPSNPVYKDYFNNRIFIKSVNDGEEIGLEKRGNIGPEGLCAIEAKDSPTGKPLALVANEVSGTVQVIEFNYSEDEKNSEIPWIDIEDNAEIVKVDENNHDSLTHRDNIEKTYPVFVNYYGNDEKNNREKGMENKKEQEGEEKTYKFYIGKSYYEILNMGESKKVKVDVAPIIENNRTLLPMRLIAEILGLDVKWDEDKRLASFTKEGRLVKVQIDSSEIEINGVSEKLYSKVKIENNRILLPITNISKAFGLTNGDKEDGIDQNIEWDSSKRSVTIKNIK
;
A
#
# COMPACT_ATOMS: atom_id res chain seq x y z
N MET A 1 -3.34 -36.36 64.21
CA MET A 1 -2.43 -35.35 64.81
C MET A 1 -1.26 -35.14 63.88
N LYS A 2 -0.95 -33.86 63.61
CA LYS A 2 0.11 -33.33 62.75
C LYS A 2 1.45 -34.05 62.89
N LYS A 3 2.21 -34.14 61.79
CA LYS A 3 3.65 -33.79 61.80
C LYS A 3 4.14 -33.41 60.40
N ILE A 4 4.59 -32.16 60.34
CA ILE A 4 5.30 -31.48 59.26
C ILE A 4 6.69 -32.13 59.12
N ILE A 5 7.12 -32.43 57.91
CA ILE A 5 8.54 -32.64 57.57
C ILE A 5 8.86 -31.79 56.35
N LEU A 6 9.76 -30.83 56.57
CA LEU A 6 10.43 -29.99 55.59
C LEU A 6 11.46 -30.84 54.83
N LYS A 7 11.47 -30.78 53.49
CA LYS A 7 12.64 -31.14 52.67
C LYS A 7 12.83 -30.11 51.56
N LEU A 8 13.83 -29.24 51.75
CA LEU A 8 14.52 -28.55 50.67
C LEU A 8 15.54 -29.51 50.05
N GLY A 9 15.73 -29.46 48.73
CA GLY A 9 16.96 -29.95 48.09
C GLY A 9 16.86 -30.41 46.65
N LEU A 10 17.24 -29.51 45.74
CA LEU A 10 17.74 -29.69 44.36
C LEU A 10 16.74 -30.06 43.24
N ILE A 11 16.37 -29.04 42.46
CA ILE A 11 15.88 -29.18 41.08
C ILE A 11 17.07 -28.90 40.16
N PHE A 12 17.46 -29.90 39.36
CA PHE A 12 18.39 -29.73 38.25
C PHE A 12 17.66 -28.98 37.13
N LEU A 13 18.05 -27.74 36.87
CA LEU A 13 17.59 -26.95 35.74
C LEU A 13 18.40 -27.35 34.50
N THR A 14 17.89 -28.29 33.68
CA THR A 14 18.46 -28.52 32.35
C THR A 14 17.94 -27.43 31.42
N CYS A 15 18.75 -26.39 31.26
CA CYS A 15 18.55 -25.35 30.26
C CYS A 15 18.95 -25.95 28.90
N THR A 16 18.00 -26.53 28.17
CA THR A 16 18.17 -26.80 26.74
C THR A 16 17.94 -25.48 26.01
N SER A 17 19.03 -24.82 25.62
CA SER A 17 19.00 -23.73 24.66
C SER A 17 18.47 -24.28 23.33
N LEU A 18 17.22 -23.92 22.98
CA LEU A 18 16.75 -24.00 21.61
C LEU A 18 17.57 -22.99 20.80
N ILE A 19 18.57 -23.48 20.07
CA ILE A 19 19.25 -22.71 19.04
C ILE A 19 18.25 -22.64 17.88
N VAL A 20 17.56 -21.50 17.74
CA VAL A 20 16.81 -21.19 16.53
C VAL A 20 17.84 -20.86 15.45
N PRO A 21 17.89 -21.58 14.31
CA PRO A 21 18.76 -21.19 13.21
C PRO A 21 18.35 -19.79 12.72
N ALA A 22 19.33 -18.89 12.55
CA ALA A 22 19.10 -17.59 11.96
C ALA A 22 18.86 -17.78 10.45
N PHE A 23 17.60 -17.75 10.03
CA PHE A 23 17.22 -17.68 8.63
C PHE A 23 17.50 -16.28 8.08
N ALA A 24 18.24 -16.20 6.98
CA ALA A 24 18.41 -14.95 6.24
C ALA A 24 17.30 -14.89 5.17
N ALA A 25 16.23 -14.16 5.44
CA ALA A 25 15.24 -13.83 4.43
C ALA A 25 15.63 -12.52 3.72
N GLU A 26 15.53 -12.46 2.39
CA GLU A 26 15.70 -11.19 1.65
C GLU A 26 14.39 -10.40 1.73
N THR A 27 14.43 -9.28 2.44
CA THR A 27 13.30 -8.34 2.58
C THR A 27 13.36 -7.29 1.45
N TYR A 28 12.27 -7.13 0.72
CA TYR A 28 12.07 -6.09 -0.28
C TYR A 28 11.18 -4.99 0.30
N GLN A 29 11.71 -3.77 0.32
CA GLN A 29 10.96 -2.56 0.66
C GLN A 29 11.48 -1.44 -0.25
N LYS A 30 10.62 -0.89 -1.12
CA LYS A 30 10.96 0.13 -2.10
C LYS A 30 9.77 1.06 -2.27
N ASN A 31 9.89 2.33 -1.87
CA ASN A 31 8.76 3.28 -1.91
C ASN A 31 9.10 4.46 -2.84
N ASP A 32 8.09 5.01 -3.52
CA ASP A 32 8.28 6.26 -4.29
C ASP A 32 8.44 7.48 -3.34
N SER A 33 8.06 7.30 -2.08
CA SER A 33 8.20 8.29 -1.00
C SER A 33 9.64 8.57 -0.57
N ASP A 34 10.64 7.94 -1.19
CA ASP A 34 12.06 8.31 -1.06
C ASP A 34 12.34 9.77 -1.48
N LYS A 35 11.36 10.42 -2.12
CA LYS A 35 11.30 11.86 -2.41
C LYS A 35 10.92 12.72 -1.19
N GLY A 36 10.49 12.11 -0.10
CA GLY A 36 10.23 12.75 1.19
C GLY A 36 8.88 13.45 1.32
N PHE A 37 7.94 13.28 0.38
CA PHE A 37 6.62 13.93 0.43
C PHE A 37 5.76 13.40 1.58
N VAL A 38 5.76 12.10 1.81
CA VAL A 38 5.16 11.49 3.00
C VAL A 38 6.15 10.61 3.75
N ARG A 39 5.88 10.39 5.04
CA ARG A 39 6.60 9.42 5.87
C ARG A 39 5.69 8.85 6.96
N GLU A 40 5.88 7.59 7.32
CA GLU A 40 5.27 7.05 8.54
C GLU A 40 6.03 7.56 9.77
N LEU A 41 5.30 8.05 10.77
CA LEU A 41 5.84 8.44 12.08
C LEU A 41 5.76 7.30 13.08
N SER A 42 4.65 6.56 13.06
CA SER A 42 4.47 5.35 13.85
C SER A 42 3.35 4.49 13.26
N SER A 43 3.29 3.24 13.70
CA SER A 43 2.18 2.32 13.44
C SER A 43 1.69 1.75 14.78
N TYR A 44 0.42 2.02 15.10
CA TYR A 44 -0.26 1.42 16.25
C TYR A 44 -0.73 0.02 15.89
N SER A 45 -0.57 -0.97 16.78
CA SER A 45 -1.10 -2.31 16.58
C SER A 45 -2.17 -2.66 17.61
N VAL A 46 -3.28 -3.23 17.14
CA VAL A 46 -4.36 -3.81 17.96
C VAL A 46 -3.86 -5.05 18.74
N GLY A 47 -2.77 -5.67 18.27
CA GLY A 47 -2.13 -6.85 18.87
C GLY A 47 -2.59 -8.20 18.29
N ARG A 48 -3.25 -8.18 17.13
CA ARG A 48 -3.71 -9.36 16.38
C ARG A 48 -3.71 -9.03 14.88
N THR A 49 -3.60 -10.06 14.05
CA THR A 49 -3.77 -10.02 12.59
C THR A 49 -4.84 -11.02 12.17
N ASN A 50 -5.43 -10.83 11.00
CA ASN A 50 -6.34 -11.79 10.37
C ASN A 50 -6.13 -11.75 8.85
N ALA A 51 -5.86 -12.90 8.22
CA ALA A 51 -5.68 -12.93 6.76
C ALA A 51 -6.96 -12.54 6.00
N ASP A 52 -8.11 -12.79 6.62
CA ASP A 52 -9.44 -12.51 6.09
C ASP A 52 -9.96 -11.09 6.46
N GLY A 53 -9.14 -10.23 7.09
CA GLY A 53 -9.55 -8.85 7.39
C GLY A 53 -10.31 -8.63 8.70
N GLY A 54 -10.96 -7.48 8.85
CA GLY A 54 -11.85 -7.11 9.96
C GLY A 54 -11.19 -6.80 11.32
N VAL A 55 -9.86 -6.71 11.41
CA VAL A 55 -9.19 -6.44 12.71
C VAL A 55 -9.13 -4.94 13.02
N ALA A 56 -8.78 -4.11 12.05
CA ALA A 56 -8.69 -2.66 12.18
C ALA A 56 -9.43 -2.02 11.01
N GLU A 57 -10.72 -1.74 11.21
CA GLU A 57 -11.62 -1.31 10.16
C GLU A 57 -11.62 0.22 10.05
N ILE A 58 -12.69 0.90 10.45
CA ILE A 58 -12.75 2.36 10.35
C ILE A 58 -12.04 3.07 11.51
N VAL A 59 -11.34 4.15 11.17
CA VAL A 59 -10.66 5.04 12.11
C VAL A 59 -11.19 6.46 12.00
N THR A 60 -11.40 7.13 13.14
CA THR A 60 -11.83 8.54 13.22
C THR A 60 -11.03 9.31 14.28
N TYR A 61 -11.08 10.64 14.27
CA TYR A 61 -10.17 11.48 15.06
C TYR A 61 -10.86 12.61 15.84
N ASN A 62 -10.51 12.72 17.13
CA ASN A 62 -10.84 13.85 18.00
C ASN A 62 -9.71 14.88 17.98
N LYS A 63 -10.00 16.04 17.39
CA LYS A 63 -9.04 17.11 17.15
C LYS A 63 -8.62 17.82 18.43
N LYS A 64 -9.49 17.86 19.44
CA LYS A 64 -9.23 18.55 20.70
C LYS A 64 -8.28 17.77 21.60
N ASP A 65 -8.57 16.49 21.79
CA ASP A 65 -7.81 15.61 22.71
C ASP A 65 -6.62 14.92 22.02
N LYS A 66 -6.53 15.04 20.68
CA LYS A 66 -5.53 14.41 19.81
C LYS A 66 -5.55 12.88 19.93
N VAL A 67 -6.75 12.33 19.93
CA VAL A 67 -7.02 10.89 20.09
C VAL A 67 -7.75 10.40 18.85
N PHE A 68 -7.29 9.29 18.27
CA PHE A 68 -8.10 8.56 17.30
C PHE A 68 -8.86 7.41 17.98
N TYR A 69 -10.00 7.07 17.39
CA TYR A 69 -10.83 5.93 17.74
C TYR A 69 -10.78 4.94 16.58
N LEU A 70 -10.50 3.69 16.89
CA LEU A 70 -10.44 2.60 15.92
C LEU A 70 -11.45 1.54 16.33
N VAL A 71 -12.34 1.16 15.42
CA VAL A 71 -13.23 0.01 15.61
C VAL A 71 -12.58 -1.27 15.09
N SER A 72 -12.98 -2.39 15.68
CA SER A 72 -12.50 -3.72 15.36
C SER A 72 -13.65 -4.70 15.51
N GLY A 73 -14.21 -5.18 14.39
CA GLY A 73 -15.23 -6.23 14.36
C GLY A 73 -14.75 -7.52 15.02
N VAL A 74 -13.54 -7.99 14.68
CA VAL A 74 -12.96 -9.23 15.24
C VAL A 74 -12.83 -9.21 16.77
N THR A 75 -12.59 -8.04 17.37
CA THR A 75 -12.49 -7.91 18.83
C THR A 75 -13.74 -7.31 19.47
N GLN A 76 -14.74 -6.90 18.69
CA GLN A 76 -15.91 -6.13 19.12
C GLN A 76 -15.55 -4.99 20.08
N SER A 77 -14.52 -4.22 19.71
CA SER A 77 -13.91 -3.23 20.59
C SER A 77 -13.61 -1.91 19.89
N ILE A 78 -13.48 -0.85 20.70
CA ILE A 78 -12.99 0.46 20.24
C ILE A 78 -11.72 0.81 21.01
N ASP A 79 -10.64 1.06 20.28
CA ASP A 79 -9.37 1.54 20.83
C ASP A 79 -9.29 3.06 20.78
N LEU A 80 -9.03 3.68 21.93
CA LEU A 80 -8.73 5.10 22.07
C LEU A 80 -7.23 5.28 22.10
N VAL A 81 -6.66 5.92 21.09
CA VAL A 81 -5.21 6.01 20.93
C VAL A 81 -4.80 7.47 20.77
N LYS A 82 -3.98 7.96 21.70
CA LYS A 82 -3.42 9.31 21.62
C LYS A 82 -2.27 9.36 20.65
N ILE A 83 -2.23 10.39 19.81
CA ILE A 83 -1.06 10.76 19.01
C ILE A 83 -0.30 11.86 19.76
N ASN A 84 0.98 11.64 20.03
CA ASN A 84 1.86 12.61 20.66
C ASN A 84 2.43 13.60 19.62
N SER A 85 3.09 14.66 20.09
CA SER A 85 3.63 15.71 19.21
C SER A 85 4.78 15.23 18.30
N ASP A 86 5.41 14.10 18.64
CA ASP A 86 6.41 13.42 17.80
C ASP A 86 5.80 12.40 16.82
N GLY A 87 4.47 12.29 16.80
CA GLY A 87 3.72 11.31 15.99
C GLY A 87 3.63 9.91 16.60
N SER A 88 4.25 9.66 17.76
CA SER A 88 4.14 8.38 18.46
C SER A 88 2.73 8.15 19.01
N THR A 89 2.25 6.90 18.94
CA THR A 89 0.92 6.52 19.42
C THR A 89 0.95 5.84 20.79
N VAL A 90 -0.03 6.14 21.64
CA VAL A 90 -0.22 5.48 22.94
C VAL A 90 -1.70 5.15 23.16
N ARG A 91 -2.05 3.86 23.25
CA ARG A 91 -3.40 3.44 23.64
C ARG A 91 -3.72 3.96 25.05
N LYS A 92 -4.81 4.71 25.16
CA LYS A 92 -5.37 5.21 26.42
C LYS A 92 -6.32 4.21 27.04
N LYS A 93 -7.18 3.62 26.23
CA LYS A 93 -8.26 2.73 26.66
C LYS A 93 -8.66 1.83 25.50
N ARG A 94 -9.07 0.59 25.83
CA ARG A 94 -9.88 -0.26 24.95
C ARG A 94 -11.27 -0.36 25.57
N ILE A 95 -12.30 -0.25 24.76
CA ILE A 95 -13.69 -0.39 25.16
C ILE A 95 -14.21 -1.67 24.53
N GLU A 96 -14.55 -2.65 25.35
CA GLU A 96 -15.20 -3.88 24.90
C GLU A 96 -16.70 -3.60 24.70
N ILE A 97 -17.05 -2.97 23.58
CA ILE A 97 -18.40 -2.49 23.32
C ILE A 97 -19.40 -3.67 23.22
N GLY A 98 -18.98 -4.82 22.69
CA GLY A 98 -19.82 -6.02 22.67
C GLY A 98 -20.34 -6.43 24.06
N GLU A 99 -19.49 -6.34 25.09
CA GLU A 99 -19.89 -6.62 26.48
C GLU A 99 -20.84 -5.55 27.04
N ILE A 100 -20.62 -4.28 26.70
CA ILE A 100 -21.51 -3.19 27.11
C ILE A 100 -22.92 -3.39 26.51
N LEU A 101 -23.00 -3.85 25.26
CA LEU A 101 -24.27 -4.05 24.56
C LEU A 101 -25.04 -5.27 25.06
N LYS A 102 -24.36 -6.33 25.48
CA LYS A 102 -24.98 -7.47 26.19
C LYS A 102 -25.72 -7.01 27.44
N ASP A 103 -25.12 -6.11 28.24
CA ASP A 103 -25.76 -5.51 29.42
C ASP A 103 -27.00 -4.65 29.07
N LYS A 104 -27.16 -4.27 27.80
CA LYS A 104 -28.34 -3.53 27.27
C LYS A 104 -29.36 -4.42 26.59
N ASN A 105 -29.15 -5.74 26.53
CA ASN A 105 -29.94 -6.69 25.74
C ASN A 105 -29.97 -6.34 24.24
N ILE A 106 -28.87 -5.80 23.71
CA ILE A 106 -28.67 -5.62 22.27
C ILE A 106 -27.85 -6.82 21.77
N ASN A 107 -28.37 -7.52 20.75
CA ASN A 107 -27.75 -8.72 20.21
C ASN A 107 -26.71 -8.36 19.14
N ALA A 108 -25.58 -7.80 19.57
CA ALA A 108 -24.57 -7.28 18.67
C ALA A 108 -23.83 -8.39 17.89
N GLY A 109 -23.88 -8.28 16.56
CA GLY A 109 -23.04 -8.98 15.61
C GLY A 109 -21.76 -8.18 15.31
N ASP A 110 -21.48 -7.99 14.02
CA ASP A 110 -20.29 -7.26 13.56
C ASP A 110 -20.38 -5.74 13.79
N MET A 111 -19.22 -5.09 13.81
CA MET A 111 -19.05 -3.67 14.13
C MET A 111 -18.02 -3.05 13.20
N THR A 112 -18.47 -2.55 12.06
CA THR A 112 -17.58 -2.22 10.94
C THR A 112 -17.15 -0.75 10.94
N SER A 113 -17.97 0.17 11.46
CA SER A 113 -17.70 1.61 11.38
C SER A 113 -17.81 2.41 12.69
N VAL A 114 -17.00 3.48 12.79
CA VAL A 114 -17.03 4.46 13.89
C VAL A 114 -16.84 5.89 13.38
N SER A 115 -17.61 6.83 13.93
CA SER A 115 -17.50 8.26 13.64
C SER A 115 -17.46 9.09 14.92
N TYR A 116 -16.73 10.20 14.91
CA TYR A 116 -16.64 11.14 16.04
C TYR A 116 -17.09 12.54 15.62
N SER A 117 -17.93 13.16 16.46
CA SER A 117 -18.32 14.56 16.31
C SER A 117 -17.60 15.42 17.35
N ASP A 118 -16.73 16.34 16.90
CA ASP A 118 -16.11 17.35 17.78
C ASP A 118 -17.18 18.29 18.39
N GLU A 119 -18.23 18.63 17.62
CA GLU A 119 -19.29 19.57 18.01
C GLU A 119 -20.17 19.02 19.14
N LYS A 120 -20.55 17.75 19.06
CA LYS A 120 -21.37 17.10 20.11
C LYS A 120 -20.51 16.38 21.15
N ASN A 121 -19.23 16.13 20.86
CA ASN A 121 -18.31 15.36 21.68
C ASN A 121 -18.82 13.91 21.92
N LEU A 122 -19.31 13.29 20.85
CA LEU A 122 -19.92 11.95 20.83
C LEU A 122 -19.24 11.07 19.78
N LEU A 123 -19.25 9.77 20.05
CA LEU A 123 -18.97 8.71 19.08
C LEU A 123 -20.28 8.08 18.62
N ALA A 124 -20.32 7.65 17.37
CA ALA A 124 -21.33 6.76 16.83
C ALA A 124 -20.63 5.51 16.29
N VAL A 125 -21.26 4.36 16.47
CA VAL A 125 -20.73 3.05 16.04
C VAL A 125 -21.84 2.33 15.28
N ALA A 126 -21.53 1.83 14.09
CA ALA A 126 -22.39 0.92 13.35
C ALA A 126 -22.30 -0.47 14.01
N VAL A 127 -23.44 -1.02 14.42
CA VAL A 127 -23.50 -2.33 15.07
C VAL A 127 -24.57 -3.16 14.41
N GLN A 128 -24.17 -4.22 13.73
CA GLN A 128 -25.09 -5.19 13.15
C GLN A 128 -25.77 -6.03 14.23
N ASP A 129 -26.95 -6.57 13.94
CA ASP A 129 -27.53 -7.64 14.76
C ASP A 129 -26.84 -8.97 14.40
N GLU A 130 -26.68 -9.87 15.36
CA GLU A 130 -26.08 -11.20 15.11
C GLU A 130 -26.89 -12.02 14.08
N ASP A 131 -28.21 -11.79 13.98
CA ASP A 131 -29.06 -12.39 12.96
C ASP A 131 -29.21 -11.40 11.79
N TYR A 132 -28.62 -11.75 10.64
CA TYR A 132 -28.48 -10.90 9.45
C TYR A 132 -29.77 -10.26 8.93
N LYS A 133 -30.94 -10.77 9.31
CA LYS A 133 -32.25 -10.24 8.89
C LYS A 133 -32.81 -9.15 9.82
N ASN A 134 -32.23 -8.99 11.00
CA ASN A 134 -32.73 -8.06 12.01
C ASN A 134 -32.09 -6.67 11.85
N ASN A 135 -32.81 -5.66 12.31
CA ASN A 135 -32.30 -4.29 12.33
C ASN A 135 -31.10 -4.20 13.29
N GLY A 136 -30.04 -3.52 12.84
CA GLY A 136 -28.90 -3.15 13.66
C GLY A 136 -29.15 -1.89 14.49
N HIS A 137 -28.07 -1.33 15.02
CA HIS A 137 -28.11 -0.13 15.84
C HIS A 137 -26.96 0.84 15.52
N ILE A 138 -27.29 2.14 15.54
CA ILE A 138 -26.32 3.21 15.73
C ILE A 138 -26.14 3.40 17.24
N VAL A 139 -24.98 3.01 17.78
CA VAL A 139 -24.67 3.13 19.20
C VAL A 139 -23.92 4.43 19.48
N ILE A 140 -24.45 5.25 20.39
CA ILE A 140 -23.85 6.52 20.80
C ILE A 140 -23.06 6.35 22.10
N LEU A 141 -21.80 6.76 22.07
CA LEU A 141 -20.91 6.83 23.24
C LEU A 141 -20.44 8.28 23.46
N ASP A 142 -20.01 8.61 24.68
CA ASP A 142 -19.20 9.81 24.86
C ASP A 142 -17.76 9.61 24.39
N LYS A 143 -16.99 10.70 24.35
CA LYS A 143 -15.57 10.69 23.95
C LYS A 143 -14.66 9.73 24.75
N ASP A 144 -15.09 9.30 25.95
CA ASP A 144 -14.33 8.40 26.82
C ASP A 144 -14.82 6.94 26.71
N GLY A 145 -15.79 6.69 25.82
CA GLY A 145 -16.33 5.37 25.51
C GLY A 145 -17.49 4.93 26.38
N ASN A 146 -18.11 5.83 27.15
CA ASN A 146 -19.23 5.44 27.98
C ASN A 146 -20.52 5.47 27.15
N TYR A 147 -21.30 4.40 27.23
CA TYR A 147 -22.59 4.28 26.57
C TYR A 147 -23.55 5.43 26.95
N LYS A 148 -24.22 5.99 25.94
CA LYS A 148 -25.22 7.06 26.09
C LYS A 148 -26.61 6.56 25.73
N GLU A 149 -26.78 6.16 24.47
CA GLU A 149 -28.02 5.68 23.90
C GLU A 149 -27.72 4.86 22.64
N ALA A 150 -28.74 4.17 22.12
CA ALA A 150 -28.66 3.48 20.84
C ALA A 150 -29.95 3.76 20.06
N TYR A 151 -29.82 3.88 18.74
CA TYR A 151 -30.93 4.05 17.81
C TYR A 151 -31.00 2.83 16.91
N GLU A 152 -32.16 2.19 16.82
CA GLU A 152 -32.39 1.13 15.84
C GLU A 152 -32.25 1.70 14.42
N CYS A 153 -31.47 1.04 13.56
CA CYS A 153 -31.25 1.44 12.17
C CYS A 153 -31.74 0.37 11.20
N GLY A 154 -31.29 0.40 9.94
CA GLY A 154 -31.56 -0.65 8.96
C GLY A 154 -30.87 -1.95 9.31
N VAL A 155 -30.98 -2.91 8.40
CA VAL A 155 -30.36 -4.22 8.54
C VAL A 155 -28.91 -4.11 8.09
N GLN A 156 -27.99 -4.68 8.88
CA GLN A 156 -26.55 -4.67 8.58
C GLN A 156 -26.01 -3.25 8.32
N PRO A 157 -26.05 -2.35 9.31
CA PRO A 157 -25.36 -1.08 9.22
C PRO A 157 -23.87 -1.33 9.02
N ASP A 158 -23.35 -0.91 7.88
CA ASP A 158 -21.93 -0.99 7.61
C ASP A 158 -21.25 0.32 8.02
N MET A 159 -21.53 1.41 7.31
CA MET A 159 -20.93 2.70 7.61
C MET A 159 -21.77 3.57 8.55
N VAL A 160 -21.11 4.33 9.44
CA VAL A 160 -21.76 5.40 10.23
C VAL A 160 -21.01 6.73 10.12
N THR A 161 -21.74 7.85 10.05
CA THR A 161 -21.13 9.18 10.01
C THR A 161 -21.99 10.28 10.61
N PHE A 162 -21.36 11.27 11.24
CA PHE A 162 -22.01 12.51 11.64
C PHE A 162 -21.98 13.55 10.53
N THR A 163 -23.06 14.32 10.42
CA THR A 163 -23.00 15.65 9.80
C THR A 163 -21.97 16.54 10.51
N LYS A 164 -21.39 17.51 9.80
CA LYS A 164 -20.26 18.32 10.32
C LYS A 164 -20.66 19.20 11.51
N ASP A 165 -21.92 19.61 11.59
CA ASP A 165 -22.49 20.32 12.74
C ASP A 165 -22.94 19.38 13.88
N GLY A 166 -22.85 18.07 13.66
CA GLY A 166 -23.25 17.01 14.59
C GLY A 166 -24.74 16.94 14.87
N ARG A 167 -25.61 17.60 14.10
CA ARG A 167 -27.07 17.52 14.30
C ARG A 167 -27.60 16.13 13.95
N TYR A 168 -27.14 15.58 12.83
CA TYR A 168 -27.54 14.27 12.34
C TYR A 168 -26.40 13.26 12.44
N VAL A 169 -26.77 12.00 12.72
CA VAL A 169 -25.94 10.81 12.48
C VAL A 169 -26.66 9.90 11.49
N LEU A 170 -25.90 9.36 10.53
CA LEU A 170 -26.42 8.53 9.46
C LEU A 170 -25.72 7.17 9.46
N SER A 171 -26.43 6.10 9.10
CA SER A 171 -25.84 4.82 8.71
C SER A 171 -26.24 4.42 7.29
N ALA A 172 -25.30 3.80 6.58
CA ALA A 172 -25.58 3.00 5.40
C ALA A 172 -25.87 1.57 5.90
N ASP A 173 -27.03 1.05 5.54
CA ASP A 173 -27.51 -0.25 5.98
C ASP A 173 -27.63 -1.15 4.75
N GLU A 174 -26.71 -2.11 4.58
CA GLU A 174 -26.54 -2.91 3.35
C GLU A 174 -27.83 -3.66 3.03
N GLY A 175 -28.23 -4.58 3.94
CA GLY A 175 -29.40 -5.43 3.74
C GLY A 175 -29.09 -6.79 3.11
N GLU A 176 -27.83 -7.23 3.09
CA GLU A 176 -27.42 -8.45 2.39
C GLU A 176 -28.11 -9.75 2.84
N PRO A 177 -28.47 -10.65 1.92
CA PRO A 177 -29.05 -11.95 2.23
C PRO A 177 -27.97 -12.97 2.56
N ARG A 178 -27.29 -12.86 3.70
CA ARG A 178 -26.12 -13.69 4.09
C ARG A 178 -26.31 -15.22 3.90
N GLU A 179 -27.55 -15.73 3.93
CA GLU A 179 -27.89 -17.14 3.67
C GLU A 179 -28.15 -17.50 2.18
N GLY A 180 -27.92 -16.57 1.26
CA GLY A 180 -28.16 -16.72 -0.19
C GLY A 180 -29.59 -16.36 -0.59
N TYR A 181 -30.01 -16.78 -1.79
CA TYR A 181 -31.35 -16.46 -2.35
C TYR A 181 -32.25 -17.69 -2.49
N ASP A 182 -31.92 -18.80 -1.83
CA ASP A 182 -32.69 -20.04 -1.91
C ASP A 182 -33.98 -19.98 -1.10
N ASN A 183 -34.87 -20.96 -1.32
CA ASN A 183 -36.18 -21.03 -0.68
C ASN A 183 -36.09 -20.99 0.86
N GLY A 184 -36.45 -19.85 1.44
CA GLY A 184 -36.49 -19.62 2.89
C GLY A 184 -35.48 -18.58 3.39
N ALA A 185 -34.48 -18.23 2.58
CA ALA A 185 -33.62 -17.08 2.87
C ALA A 185 -34.42 -15.78 2.75
N ILE A 186 -34.06 -14.81 3.59
CA ILE A 186 -34.64 -13.47 3.55
C ILE A 186 -33.64 -12.57 2.82
N ASP A 187 -34.17 -11.73 1.96
CA ASP A 187 -33.47 -10.63 1.31
C ASP A 187 -33.94 -9.36 2.00
N PRO A 188 -33.22 -8.88 3.04
CA PRO A 188 -33.56 -7.63 3.70
C PRO A 188 -33.55 -6.46 2.72
N LYS A 189 -34.13 -5.34 3.15
CA LYS A 189 -34.08 -4.12 2.37
C LYS A 189 -32.85 -3.32 2.76
N GLY A 190 -32.07 -2.90 1.77
CA GLY A 190 -31.07 -1.86 1.99
C GLY A 190 -31.71 -0.51 2.27
N SER A 191 -31.08 0.26 3.16
CA SER A 191 -31.58 1.56 3.57
C SER A 191 -30.49 2.52 4.04
N VAL A 192 -30.86 3.78 4.18
CA VAL A 192 -30.05 4.76 4.90
C VAL A 192 -30.84 5.22 6.11
N THR A 193 -30.31 5.01 7.31
CA THR A 193 -30.95 5.51 8.53
C THR A 193 -30.38 6.88 8.87
N ILE A 194 -31.27 7.86 9.08
CA ILE A 194 -30.93 9.24 9.46
C ILE A 194 -31.53 9.53 10.84
N VAL A 195 -30.69 9.84 11.81
CA VAL A 195 -31.12 10.20 13.16
C VAL A 195 -30.88 11.68 13.40
N ASP A 196 -31.94 12.44 13.64
CA ASP A 196 -31.87 13.82 14.15
C ASP A 196 -31.68 13.77 15.67
N LEU A 197 -30.49 14.11 16.16
CA LEU A 197 -30.14 14.03 17.58
C LEU A 197 -30.81 15.13 18.41
N GLU A 198 -31.25 16.23 17.80
CA GLU A 198 -31.90 17.33 18.49
C GLU A 198 -33.38 17.04 18.70
N ASN A 199 -34.04 16.54 17.65
CA ASN A 199 -35.46 16.19 17.68
C ASN A 199 -35.72 14.75 18.15
N LYS A 200 -34.66 13.92 18.25
CA LYS A 200 -34.73 12.49 18.58
C LYS A 200 -35.66 11.72 17.63
N SER A 201 -35.62 12.06 16.34
CA SER A 201 -36.39 11.39 15.30
C SER A 201 -35.48 10.54 14.42
N ILE A 202 -36.01 9.40 13.98
CA ILE A 202 -35.33 8.47 13.08
C ILE A 202 -36.11 8.44 11.77
N ASN A 203 -35.40 8.57 10.65
CA ASN A 203 -35.93 8.41 9.31
C ASN A 203 -35.14 7.31 8.59
N LYS A 204 -35.81 6.20 8.26
CA LYS A 204 -35.23 5.10 7.49
C LYS A 204 -35.61 5.28 6.02
N VAL A 205 -34.62 5.64 5.21
CA VAL A 205 -34.79 5.91 3.78
C VAL A 205 -34.58 4.60 3.01
N GLU A 206 -35.67 3.99 2.56
CA GLU A 206 -35.65 2.81 1.70
C GLU A 206 -35.70 3.21 0.20
N PHE A 207 -35.01 2.46 -0.65
CA PHE A 207 -34.93 2.72 -2.10
C PHE A 207 -36.12 2.16 -2.88
N ASN A 208 -37.30 2.72 -2.64
CA ASN A 208 -38.53 2.37 -3.35
C ASN A 208 -38.58 3.00 -4.76
N ILE A 209 -37.67 2.59 -5.65
CA ILE A 209 -37.55 3.08 -7.03
C ILE A 209 -38.07 2.07 -8.06
N ASP A 210 -38.48 2.55 -9.24
CA ASP A 210 -38.90 1.70 -10.34
C ASP A 210 -37.70 0.97 -10.97
N ARG A 211 -37.84 -0.33 -11.20
CA ARG A 211 -36.76 -1.17 -11.74
C ARG A 211 -36.36 -0.76 -13.17
N ASP A 212 -37.34 -0.51 -14.03
CA ASP A 212 -37.06 -0.17 -15.44
C ASP A 212 -36.45 1.23 -15.54
N GLU A 213 -36.78 2.14 -14.62
CA GLU A 213 -36.12 3.44 -14.47
C GLU A 213 -34.69 3.29 -13.93
N ALA A 214 -34.48 2.48 -12.89
CA ALA A 214 -33.15 2.19 -12.34
C ALA A 214 -32.18 1.66 -13.42
N LEU A 215 -32.62 0.70 -14.23
CA LEU A 215 -31.83 0.16 -15.33
C LEU A 215 -31.53 1.21 -16.42
N LYS A 216 -32.45 2.16 -16.68
CA LYS A 216 -32.21 3.28 -17.62
C LYS A 216 -31.22 4.30 -17.08
N GLU A 217 -31.23 4.53 -15.77
CA GLU A 217 -30.24 5.36 -15.07
C GLU A 217 -28.88 4.64 -14.90
N GLY A 218 -28.74 3.42 -15.44
CA GLY A 218 -27.47 2.71 -15.55
C GLY A 218 -27.09 1.86 -14.34
N LEU A 219 -28.04 1.57 -13.45
CA LEU A 219 -27.81 0.67 -12.31
C LEU A 219 -27.62 -0.77 -12.76
N LEU A 220 -26.77 -1.50 -12.04
CA LEU A 220 -26.70 -2.96 -12.11
C LEU A 220 -27.61 -3.56 -11.05
N LEU A 221 -28.41 -4.54 -11.45
CA LEU A 221 -29.36 -5.19 -10.57
C LEU A 221 -29.29 -6.70 -10.75
N LYS A 222 -29.46 -7.45 -9.66
CA LYS A 222 -29.73 -8.88 -9.71
C LYS A 222 -30.95 -9.14 -10.60
N LYS A 223 -30.89 -10.20 -11.39
CA LYS A 223 -31.92 -10.49 -12.38
C LYS A 223 -33.26 -10.76 -11.72
N GLY A 224 -34.26 -9.96 -12.10
CA GLY A 224 -35.63 -10.06 -11.57
C GLY A 224 -35.80 -9.65 -10.10
N SER A 225 -34.80 -9.03 -9.47
CA SER A 225 -34.91 -8.49 -8.11
C SER A 225 -35.82 -7.25 -8.05
N ASN A 226 -36.31 -6.96 -6.85
CA ASN A 226 -36.88 -5.67 -6.52
C ASN A 226 -35.75 -4.72 -6.08
N PRO A 227 -35.61 -3.49 -6.63
CA PRO A 227 -34.52 -2.60 -6.25
C PRO A 227 -34.39 -2.33 -4.74
N VAL A 228 -35.50 -2.30 -4.00
CA VAL A 228 -35.46 -2.04 -2.55
C VAL A 228 -34.79 -3.16 -1.73
N GLU A 229 -34.69 -4.37 -2.29
CA GLU A 229 -34.05 -5.54 -1.68
C GLU A 229 -32.64 -5.78 -2.25
N ASP A 230 -32.27 -5.12 -3.35
CA ASP A 230 -31.03 -5.43 -4.11
C ASP A 230 -30.05 -4.25 -4.17
N LEU A 231 -30.48 -3.09 -3.68
CA LEU A 231 -29.63 -1.93 -3.47
C LEU A 231 -29.01 -2.04 -2.10
N GLU A 232 -27.68 -2.13 -2.04
CA GLU A 232 -26.89 -2.36 -0.81
C GLU A 232 -26.05 -1.09 -0.53
N PRO A 233 -26.50 -0.20 0.38
CA PRO A 233 -25.72 0.95 0.83
C PRO A 233 -24.46 0.58 1.59
N GLU A 234 -23.32 1.08 1.11
CA GLU A 234 -22.01 0.79 1.68
C GLU A 234 -21.46 1.98 2.47
N TYR A 235 -21.16 3.09 1.78
CA TYR A 235 -20.44 4.22 2.35
C TYR A 235 -21.16 5.55 2.15
N ILE A 236 -21.01 6.49 3.09
CA ILE A 236 -21.67 7.81 3.03
C ILE A 236 -20.67 8.97 3.02
N ALA A 237 -20.77 9.85 2.02
CA ALA A 237 -20.12 11.15 2.01
C ALA A 237 -21.13 12.28 2.24
N ILE A 238 -20.78 13.26 3.08
CA ILE A 238 -21.67 14.38 3.43
C ILE A 238 -21.14 15.69 2.83
N SER A 239 -22.04 16.41 2.16
CA SER A 239 -21.80 17.76 1.62
C SER A 239 -21.39 18.77 2.69
N ASP A 240 -20.61 19.79 2.30
CA ASP A 240 -20.09 20.81 3.23
C ASP A 240 -21.18 21.60 3.96
N ASP A 241 -22.37 21.71 3.39
CA ASP A 241 -23.51 22.44 3.96
C ASP A 241 -24.44 21.57 4.82
N ASN A 242 -24.07 20.30 5.06
CA ASN A 242 -24.81 19.29 5.82
C ASN A 242 -26.21 18.97 5.29
N LYS A 243 -26.55 19.33 4.04
CA LYS A 243 -27.90 19.07 3.50
C LYS A 243 -28.02 17.79 2.71
N THR A 244 -26.93 17.35 2.08
CA THR A 244 -26.95 16.20 1.18
C THR A 244 -25.98 15.13 1.64
N ALA A 245 -26.49 13.90 1.71
CA ALA A 245 -25.71 12.67 1.81
C ALA A 245 -25.61 12.03 0.43
N PHE A 246 -24.41 11.58 0.08
CA PHE A 246 -24.14 10.75 -1.10
C PHE A 246 -23.79 9.36 -0.59
N VAL A 247 -24.34 8.32 -1.22
CA VAL A 247 -24.30 6.96 -0.71
C VAL A 247 -23.85 6.02 -1.83
N SER A 248 -22.75 5.30 -1.65
CA SER A 248 -22.36 4.23 -2.58
C SER A 248 -23.33 3.06 -2.46
N LEU A 249 -23.70 2.50 -3.61
CA LEU A 249 -24.48 1.28 -3.76
C LEU A 249 -23.60 0.30 -4.53
N GLN A 250 -22.71 -0.37 -3.81
CA GLN A 250 -21.46 -0.89 -4.36
C GLN A 250 -21.72 -1.92 -5.46
N GLU A 251 -22.45 -3.00 -5.16
CA GLU A 251 -22.74 -4.11 -6.09
C GLU A 251 -23.66 -3.65 -7.24
N ASN A 252 -24.30 -2.49 -7.10
CA ASN A 252 -25.14 -1.86 -8.11
C ASN A 252 -24.39 -0.90 -9.02
N ASN A 253 -23.11 -0.65 -8.73
CA ASN A 253 -22.26 0.31 -9.45
C ASN A 253 -22.92 1.69 -9.54
N ALA A 254 -23.47 2.17 -8.43
CA ALA A 254 -24.30 3.37 -8.41
C ALA A 254 -24.05 4.24 -7.16
N ILE A 255 -24.52 5.49 -7.24
CA ILE A 255 -24.57 6.39 -6.09
C ILE A 255 -25.97 6.99 -5.98
N ALA A 256 -26.48 7.05 -4.75
CA ALA A 256 -27.68 7.81 -4.40
C ALA A 256 -27.32 9.17 -3.80
N SER A 257 -28.16 10.18 -4.06
CA SER A 257 -28.14 11.47 -3.36
C SER A 257 -29.41 11.61 -2.53
N ILE A 258 -29.27 11.97 -1.26
CA ILE A 258 -30.37 12.06 -0.29
C ILE A 258 -30.30 13.43 0.41
N ASP A 259 -31.43 14.14 0.44
CA ASP A 259 -31.62 15.29 1.32
C ASP A 259 -31.76 14.82 2.77
N ILE A 260 -30.84 15.25 3.63
CA ILE A 260 -30.69 14.71 4.99
C ILE A 260 -31.89 15.09 5.87
N GLU A 261 -32.36 16.33 5.79
CA GLU A 261 -33.44 16.80 6.67
C GLU A 261 -34.78 16.15 6.34
N SER A 262 -35.11 16.02 5.05
CA SER A 262 -36.38 15.41 4.62
C SER A 262 -36.30 13.89 4.41
N GLY A 263 -35.09 13.32 4.30
CA GLY A 263 -34.86 11.94 3.86
C GLY A 263 -35.30 11.66 2.42
N LYS A 264 -35.43 12.69 1.60
CA LYS A 264 -35.86 12.55 0.20
C LYS A 264 -34.67 12.11 -0.66
N ILE A 265 -34.84 11.01 -1.38
CA ILE A 265 -33.92 10.62 -2.46
C ILE A 265 -34.06 11.62 -3.62
N ASN A 266 -32.97 12.29 -3.95
CA ASN A 266 -32.89 13.25 -5.06
C ASN A 266 -32.66 12.54 -6.39
N TYR A 267 -31.77 11.55 -6.41
CA TYR A 267 -31.52 10.65 -7.53
C TYR A 267 -30.83 9.37 -7.06
N VAL A 268 -30.91 8.33 -7.89
CA VAL A 268 -30.06 7.13 -7.82
C VAL A 268 -29.56 6.88 -9.23
N LYS A 269 -28.24 6.85 -9.44
CA LYS A 269 -27.65 6.83 -10.78
C LYS A 269 -26.44 5.91 -10.86
N GLY A 270 -26.33 5.19 -11.97
CA GLY A 270 -25.21 4.32 -12.27
C GLY A 270 -23.97 5.11 -12.68
N LEU A 271 -22.81 4.55 -12.39
CA LEU A 271 -21.51 5.19 -12.65
C LEU A 271 -20.98 4.94 -14.05
N GLY A 272 -21.63 4.06 -14.83
CA GLY A 272 -21.12 3.57 -16.11
C GLY A 272 -19.89 2.69 -15.95
N PHE A 273 -19.10 2.53 -17.01
CA PHE A 273 -17.98 1.57 -17.06
C PHE A 273 -16.65 2.25 -17.42
N ILE A 274 -15.54 1.57 -17.15
CA ILE A 274 -14.20 1.91 -17.66
C ILE A 274 -13.95 1.06 -18.91
N ASP A 275 -13.81 1.68 -20.09
CA ASP A 275 -13.51 0.92 -21.31
C ASP A 275 -12.00 0.67 -21.43
N HIS A 276 -11.58 -0.57 -21.22
CA HIS A 276 -10.18 -0.98 -21.28
C HIS A 276 -9.62 -1.07 -22.70
N SER A 277 -10.45 -0.89 -23.72
CA SER A 277 -10.00 -0.82 -25.12
C SER A 277 -9.40 0.55 -25.48
N VAL A 278 -9.53 1.54 -24.58
CA VAL A 278 -9.09 2.92 -24.78
C VAL A 278 -7.75 3.17 -24.10
N LYS A 279 -6.82 3.84 -24.82
CA LYS A 279 -5.51 4.24 -24.27
C LYS A 279 -5.66 5.00 -22.96
N GLY A 280 -4.83 4.67 -21.97
CA GLY A 280 -4.91 5.19 -20.60
C GLY A 280 -5.71 4.30 -19.66
N ASN A 281 -6.54 3.38 -20.15
CA ASN A 281 -7.28 2.39 -19.35
C ASN A 281 -6.75 0.96 -19.60
N GLU A 282 -5.46 0.80 -19.88
CA GLU A 282 -4.87 -0.54 -20.01
C GLU A 282 -5.10 -1.38 -18.73
N ILE A 283 -5.07 -2.70 -18.87
CA ILE A 283 -5.30 -3.63 -17.76
C ILE A 283 -4.43 -4.86 -17.91
N ASP A 284 -3.98 -5.41 -16.79
CA ASP A 284 -3.54 -6.80 -16.72
C ASP A 284 -4.70 -7.70 -16.30
N ALA A 285 -5.34 -8.40 -17.22
CA ALA A 285 -6.50 -9.24 -16.91
C ALA A 285 -6.13 -10.73 -16.68
N VAL A 286 -4.86 -11.11 -16.81
CA VAL A 286 -4.45 -12.52 -16.95
C VAL A 286 -3.41 -12.89 -15.92
N ARG A 287 -3.84 -13.66 -14.92
CA ARG A 287 -2.93 -14.30 -13.96
C ARG A 287 -2.01 -15.33 -14.61
N GLY A 288 -0.71 -15.03 -14.64
CA GLY A 288 0.36 -16.01 -14.90
C GLY A 288 0.82 -16.74 -13.63
N LYS A 289 1.65 -17.79 -13.78
CA LYS A 289 2.37 -18.43 -12.66
C LYS A 289 3.72 -19.00 -13.09
N GLY A 290 4.72 -18.94 -12.21
CA GLY A 290 6.08 -19.45 -12.48
C GLY A 290 6.68 -18.79 -13.72
N LYS A 291 7.24 -19.58 -14.64
CA LYS A 291 7.83 -19.06 -15.91
C LYS A 291 6.85 -18.27 -16.81
N LYS A 292 5.54 -18.35 -16.54
CA LYS A 292 4.50 -17.62 -17.28
C LYS A 292 4.01 -16.36 -16.57
N ALA A 293 4.45 -16.11 -15.34
CA ALA A 293 4.14 -14.88 -14.62
C ALA A 293 4.84 -13.71 -15.31
N LYS A 294 4.04 -12.76 -15.80
CA LYS A 294 4.49 -11.57 -16.51
C LYS A 294 3.44 -10.49 -16.31
N ILE A 295 3.89 -9.26 -16.11
CA ILE A 295 3.03 -8.09 -16.09
C ILE A 295 2.66 -7.78 -17.55
N ASP A 296 1.38 -7.85 -17.90
CA ASP A 296 0.87 -7.69 -19.27
C ASP A 296 -0.22 -6.61 -19.34
N ILE A 297 0.13 -5.41 -18.86
CA ILE A 297 -0.75 -4.23 -18.89
C ILE A 297 -0.93 -3.76 -20.34
N LYS A 298 -2.13 -3.94 -20.89
CA LYS A 298 -2.46 -3.58 -22.27
C LYS A 298 -3.92 -3.19 -22.45
N ASN A 299 -4.25 -2.60 -23.59
CA ASN A 299 -5.66 -2.43 -23.95
C ASN A 299 -6.31 -3.78 -24.25
N ASP A 300 -7.52 -3.99 -23.73
CA ASP A 300 -8.30 -5.20 -23.94
C ASP A 300 -9.80 -4.86 -24.08
N ASN A 301 -10.60 -5.76 -24.65
CA ASN A 301 -12.01 -5.52 -24.94
C ASN A 301 -12.93 -5.75 -23.71
N PHE A 302 -12.44 -5.39 -22.53
CA PHE A 302 -13.15 -5.48 -21.26
C PHE A 302 -13.78 -4.16 -20.87
N LEU A 303 -14.80 -4.24 -20.02
CA LEU A 303 -15.36 -3.11 -19.29
C LEU A 303 -15.07 -3.31 -17.80
N GLY A 304 -14.33 -2.40 -17.17
CA GLY A 304 -14.18 -2.37 -15.72
C GLY A 304 -15.44 -1.75 -15.09
N THR A 305 -15.89 -2.31 -13.97
CA THR A 305 -17.11 -1.86 -13.28
C THR A 305 -16.71 -1.16 -12.00
N PRO A 306 -16.86 0.18 -11.88
CA PRO A 306 -16.34 0.94 -10.75
C PRO A 306 -16.67 0.39 -9.37
N MET A 307 -17.95 0.10 -9.07
CA MET A 307 -18.41 -0.56 -7.84
C MET A 307 -17.68 -0.05 -6.59
N PRO A 308 -17.87 1.22 -6.22
CA PRO A 308 -17.06 1.81 -5.20
C PRO A 308 -17.54 1.44 -3.80
N ASP A 309 -16.60 1.04 -2.96
CA ASP A 309 -16.77 1.01 -1.51
C ASP A 309 -16.66 2.46 -0.99
N GLY A 310 -15.44 2.90 -0.64
CA GLY A 310 -15.25 4.21 -0.04
C GLY A 310 -15.47 5.36 -1.03
N ILE A 311 -16.17 6.39 -0.54
CA ILE A 311 -16.41 7.64 -1.28
C ILE A 311 -16.08 8.89 -0.45
N ALA A 312 -15.67 9.96 -1.13
CA ALA A 312 -15.38 11.25 -0.51
C ALA A 312 -16.07 12.41 -1.22
N PHE A 313 -16.44 13.44 -0.46
CA PHE A 313 -17.00 14.68 -0.99
C PHE A 313 -15.93 15.77 -1.10
N LEU A 314 -15.99 16.57 -2.17
CA LEU A 314 -15.17 17.77 -2.36
C LEU A 314 -16.03 18.91 -2.92
N SER A 315 -16.08 20.05 -2.22
CA SER A 315 -16.52 21.30 -2.83
C SER A 315 -15.30 22.12 -3.29
N LYS A 316 -15.25 22.47 -4.57
CA LYS A 316 -14.18 23.28 -5.16
C LYS A 316 -14.74 24.29 -6.15
N ASN A 317 -14.39 25.56 -5.97
CA ASN A 317 -14.79 26.67 -6.85
C ASN A 317 -16.31 26.77 -7.08
N GLY A 318 -17.12 26.47 -6.06
CA GLY A 318 -18.58 26.52 -6.13
C GLY A 318 -19.23 25.35 -6.89
N LYS A 319 -18.45 24.28 -7.13
CA LYS A 319 -18.92 23.03 -7.71
C LYS A 319 -18.60 21.89 -6.75
N ASP A 320 -19.54 20.96 -6.64
CA ASP A 320 -19.43 19.81 -5.76
C ASP A 320 -19.08 18.57 -6.56
N TYR A 321 -18.23 17.73 -5.97
CA TYR A 321 -17.68 16.53 -6.57
C TYR A 321 -17.74 15.35 -5.61
N ILE A 322 -17.91 14.16 -6.17
CA ILE A 322 -17.78 12.89 -5.45
C ILE A 322 -16.58 12.15 -6.01
N LEU A 323 -15.71 11.69 -5.12
CA LEU A 323 -14.58 10.83 -5.45
C LEU A 323 -14.91 9.40 -5.02
N THR A 324 -14.49 8.42 -5.82
CA THR A 324 -14.81 7.01 -5.59
C THR A 324 -13.55 6.16 -5.66
N ALA A 325 -13.37 5.26 -4.70
CA ALA A 325 -12.39 4.17 -4.76
C ALA A 325 -13.04 2.99 -5.48
N ASN A 326 -12.57 2.62 -6.67
CA ASN A 326 -13.29 1.71 -7.56
C ASN A 326 -12.91 0.24 -7.33
N GLU A 327 -13.38 -0.32 -6.22
CA GLU A 327 -12.95 -1.60 -5.66
C GLU A 327 -13.42 -2.82 -6.46
N GLY A 328 -14.73 -3.05 -6.55
CA GLY A 328 -15.29 -4.09 -7.41
C GLY A 328 -16.09 -5.23 -6.79
N ASP A 329 -16.89 -5.04 -5.75
CA ASP A 329 -17.44 -6.21 -5.06
C ASP A 329 -18.54 -7.01 -5.79
N ALA A 330 -18.67 -8.28 -5.40
CA ALA A 330 -19.52 -9.28 -6.02
C ALA A 330 -20.60 -9.76 -5.05
N ARG A 331 -21.77 -10.15 -5.58
CA ARG A 331 -22.81 -10.79 -4.76
C ARG A 331 -22.48 -12.26 -4.55
N GLU A 332 -21.87 -12.59 -3.41
CA GLU A 332 -21.38 -13.93 -3.08
C GLU A 332 -21.96 -14.52 -1.78
N TRP A 333 -23.29 -14.62 -1.71
CA TRP A 333 -24.00 -14.96 -0.48
C TRP A 333 -24.32 -16.43 -0.28
N GLY A 334 -24.43 -16.87 0.97
CA GLY A 334 -24.94 -18.19 1.34
C GLY A 334 -23.87 -19.23 1.71
N MET A 335 -24.33 -20.36 2.24
CA MET A 335 -23.46 -21.47 2.67
C MET A 335 -23.02 -22.34 1.48
N GLU A 336 -21.98 -23.16 1.67
CA GLU A 336 -21.30 -23.99 0.63
C GLU A 336 -22.22 -24.75 -0.36
N ASN A 337 -23.48 -25.05 0.01
CA ASN A 337 -24.46 -25.73 -0.86
C ASN A 337 -25.59 -24.85 -1.43
N ASN A 338 -25.76 -23.64 -0.89
CA ASN A 338 -26.78 -22.65 -1.28
C ASN A 338 -26.13 -21.33 -1.72
N LYS A 339 -24.82 -21.35 -2.02
CA LYS A 339 -24.05 -20.16 -2.37
C LYS A 339 -24.56 -19.59 -3.69
N TYR A 340 -25.04 -18.36 -3.65
CA TYR A 340 -25.23 -17.53 -4.81
C TYR A 340 -23.93 -16.80 -5.12
N GLU A 341 -23.64 -16.66 -6.41
CA GLU A 341 -22.45 -15.98 -6.91
C GLU A 341 -22.86 -15.33 -8.24
N ASN A 342 -22.84 -14.01 -8.33
CA ASN A 342 -23.19 -13.29 -9.56
C ASN A 342 -22.02 -13.19 -10.56
N THR A 343 -20.96 -13.98 -10.38
CA THR A 343 -19.79 -13.98 -11.25
C THR A 343 -19.73 -15.24 -12.12
N LYS A 344 -18.99 -15.12 -13.22
CA LYS A 344 -18.54 -16.23 -14.06
C LYS A 344 -17.03 -16.07 -14.26
N SER A 345 -16.38 -17.17 -14.63
CA SER A 345 -14.94 -17.14 -14.88
C SER A 345 -14.53 -17.86 -16.15
N LYS A 346 -13.56 -17.29 -16.87
CA LYS A 346 -13.05 -17.82 -18.15
C LYS A 346 -11.53 -17.63 -18.26
N LYS A 347 -10.85 -18.61 -18.88
CA LYS A 347 -9.46 -18.43 -19.33
C LYS A 347 -9.48 -17.69 -20.67
N PHE A 348 -9.21 -16.39 -20.66
CA PHE A 348 -9.12 -15.58 -21.88
C PHE A 348 -7.83 -15.87 -22.66
N ASP A 349 -6.71 -16.02 -21.97
CA ASP A 349 -5.46 -16.56 -22.52
C ASP A 349 -5.26 -18.02 -22.05
N LYS A 350 -5.53 -18.99 -22.92
CA LYS A 350 -5.39 -20.41 -22.56
C LYS A 350 -3.95 -20.86 -22.37
N GLU A 351 -3.00 -20.13 -22.94
CA GLU A 351 -1.60 -20.50 -22.95
C GLU A 351 -0.89 -19.97 -21.70
N ASN A 352 -1.13 -18.71 -21.37
CA ASN A 352 -0.43 -18.03 -20.27
C ASN A 352 -1.20 -18.04 -18.95
N ALA A 353 -2.54 -18.13 -18.96
CA ALA A 353 -3.32 -18.05 -17.73
C ALA A 353 -3.25 -19.32 -16.87
N ASP A 354 -2.80 -19.18 -15.62
CA ASP A 354 -2.91 -20.24 -14.60
C ASP A 354 -4.35 -20.37 -14.10
N LYS A 355 -4.99 -19.24 -13.79
CA LYS A 355 -6.37 -19.14 -13.30
C LYS A 355 -7.33 -18.57 -14.34
N LYS A 356 -8.62 -18.64 -14.04
CA LYS A 356 -9.67 -18.00 -14.86
C LYS A 356 -9.86 -16.57 -14.38
N THR A 357 -10.09 -15.65 -15.31
CA THR A 357 -10.47 -14.28 -14.99
C THR A 357 -11.95 -14.24 -14.64
N GLU A 358 -12.27 -13.62 -13.51
CA GLU A 358 -13.61 -13.42 -12.95
C GLU A 358 -14.27 -12.17 -13.55
N PHE A 359 -15.56 -12.25 -13.83
CA PHE A 359 -16.37 -11.18 -14.42
C PHE A 359 -17.86 -11.38 -14.07
N LEU A 360 -18.66 -10.33 -14.14
CA LEU A 360 -20.09 -10.38 -13.83
C LEU A 360 -20.86 -11.30 -14.80
N ASP A 361 -21.74 -12.13 -14.25
CA ASP A 361 -22.56 -13.07 -15.00
C ASP A 361 -23.79 -12.38 -15.64
N PRO A 362 -23.86 -12.27 -16.98
CA PRO A 362 -25.02 -11.67 -17.66
C PRO A 362 -26.32 -12.50 -17.54
N GLU A 363 -26.25 -13.73 -17.04
CA GLU A 363 -27.44 -14.51 -16.71
C GLU A 363 -28.01 -14.17 -15.33
N LYS A 364 -27.23 -13.50 -14.47
CA LYS A 364 -27.59 -13.16 -13.09
C LYS A 364 -27.66 -11.65 -12.82
N THR A 365 -27.08 -10.83 -13.69
CA THR A 365 -27.05 -9.37 -13.55
C THR A 365 -27.65 -8.69 -14.77
N ASP A 366 -28.68 -7.86 -14.54
CA ASP A 366 -29.26 -6.95 -15.52
C ASP A 366 -28.50 -5.61 -15.52
N GLY A 367 -28.59 -4.85 -16.63
CA GLY A 367 -27.90 -3.55 -16.79
C GLY A 367 -26.53 -3.64 -17.46
N LEU A 368 -26.03 -4.85 -17.70
CA LEU A 368 -24.75 -5.09 -18.40
C LEU A 368 -24.86 -4.82 -19.92
N VAL A 369 -23.76 -4.35 -20.52
CA VAL A 369 -23.65 -4.12 -21.96
C VAL A 369 -23.57 -5.44 -22.73
N GLU A 370 -24.57 -5.72 -23.57
CA GLU A 370 -24.62 -6.98 -24.34
C GLU A 370 -23.34 -7.21 -25.17
N GLY A 371 -22.78 -8.43 -25.09
CA GLY A 371 -21.61 -8.84 -25.85
C GLY A 371 -20.27 -8.35 -25.30
N ARG A 372 -20.25 -7.56 -24.22
CA ARG A 372 -19.03 -7.16 -23.50
C ARG A 372 -18.84 -8.00 -22.23
N ILE A 373 -17.60 -8.16 -21.81
CA ILE A 373 -17.22 -8.79 -20.55
C ILE A 373 -16.98 -7.69 -19.52
N HIS A 374 -17.64 -7.79 -18.36
CA HIS A 374 -17.61 -6.79 -17.30
C HIS A 374 -16.79 -7.31 -16.14
N LEU A 375 -15.56 -6.81 -16.01
CA LEU A 375 -14.70 -7.13 -14.89
C LEU A 375 -15.23 -6.45 -13.63
N LEU A 376 -14.93 -7.08 -12.50
CA LEU A 376 -15.15 -6.54 -11.17
C LEU A 376 -14.09 -5.48 -10.89
N GLY A 377 -14.54 -4.32 -10.44
CA GLY A 377 -13.67 -3.19 -10.10
C GLY A 377 -13.28 -2.32 -11.29
N GLY A 378 -12.94 -1.07 -10.98
CA GLY A 378 -12.38 -0.13 -11.94
C GLY A 378 -10.85 -0.08 -11.93
N ARG A 379 -10.19 -0.68 -10.93
CA ARG A 379 -8.72 -0.64 -10.70
C ARG A 379 -8.14 0.76 -10.67
N SER A 380 -8.94 1.71 -10.22
CA SER A 380 -8.74 3.15 -10.37
C SER A 380 -9.46 3.90 -9.25
N PHE A 381 -9.31 5.21 -9.24
CA PHE A 381 -10.28 6.10 -8.61
C PHE A 381 -10.93 6.98 -9.67
N SER A 382 -12.13 7.47 -9.39
CA SER A 382 -12.84 8.41 -10.27
C SER A 382 -13.29 9.66 -9.53
N ILE A 383 -13.54 10.73 -10.27
CA ILE A 383 -14.16 11.97 -9.79
C ILE A 383 -15.40 12.24 -10.63
N TYR A 384 -16.52 12.52 -9.98
CA TYR A 384 -17.82 12.81 -10.61
C TYR A 384 -18.32 14.19 -10.20
N ASP A 385 -19.06 14.85 -11.08
CA ASP A 385 -19.89 16.00 -10.73
C ASP A 385 -21.03 15.53 -9.81
N ALA A 386 -21.13 16.09 -8.61
CA ALA A 386 -22.11 15.65 -7.62
C ALA A 386 -23.55 16.02 -7.99
N SER A 387 -23.78 16.91 -8.97
CA SER A 387 -25.13 17.33 -9.36
C SER A 387 -25.82 16.34 -10.29
N ASP A 388 -25.06 15.66 -11.15
CA ASP A 388 -25.61 14.77 -12.16
C ASP A 388 -24.90 13.42 -12.30
N LEU A 389 -23.82 13.19 -11.54
CA LEU A 389 -22.89 12.05 -11.62
C LEU A 389 -22.18 11.88 -12.97
N THR A 390 -21.98 12.97 -13.72
CA THR A 390 -21.09 12.92 -14.88
C THR A 390 -19.64 12.70 -14.42
N ARG A 391 -18.97 11.67 -14.96
CA ARG A 391 -17.55 11.42 -14.65
C ARG A 391 -16.69 12.53 -15.23
N VAL A 392 -15.93 13.18 -14.35
CA VAL A 392 -14.98 14.26 -14.65
C VAL A 392 -13.58 13.71 -14.91
N TYR A 393 -13.17 12.71 -14.14
CA TYR A 393 -11.86 12.08 -14.23
C TYR A 393 -11.91 10.59 -13.87
N ASN A 394 -11.00 9.80 -14.44
CA ASN A 394 -10.66 8.45 -14.03
C ASN A 394 -9.15 8.28 -14.08
N SER A 395 -8.54 7.64 -13.08
CA SER A 395 -7.08 7.39 -13.09
C SER A 395 -6.64 6.29 -14.05
N GLY A 396 -7.60 5.57 -14.66
CA GLY A 396 -7.31 4.56 -15.67
C GLY A 396 -6.38 3.48 -15.14
N SER A 397 -5.31 3.21 -15.87
CA SER A 397 -4.32 2.17 -15.58
C SER A 397 -3.20 2.60 -14.62
N ASP A 398 -3.29 3.81 -14.05
CA ASP A 398 -2.25 4.36 -13.19
C ASP A 398 -1.86 3.41 -12.06
N PHE A 399 -2.83 2.86 -11.32
CA PHE A 399 -2.53 2.04 -10.14
C PHE A 399 -1.72 0.80 -10.51
N GLU A 400 -2.12 0.10 -11.57
CA GLU A 400 -1.37 -1.07 -12.06
C GLU A 400 0.02 -0.68 -12.58
N LYS A 401 0.13 0.41 -13.34
CA LYS A 401 1.43 0.87 -13.86
C LYS A 401 2.38 1.29 -12.73
N ILE A 402 1.86 1.97 -11.71
CA ILE A 402 2.65 2.46 -10.58
C ILE A 402 3.11 1.28 -9.71
N THR A 403 2.23 0.34 -9.39
CA THR A 403 2.58 -0.84 -8.58
C THR A 403 3.54 -1.76 -9.34
N ALA A 404 3.34 -1.95 -10.65
CA ALA A 404 4.27 -2.69 -11.52
C ALA A 404 5.66 -2.05 -11.56
N ARG A 405 5.74 -0.71 -11.59
CA ARG A 405 7.02 0.01 -11.61
C ARG A 405 7.77 -0.09 -10.27
N ILE A 406 7.04 0.01 -9.16
CA ILE A 406 7.63 0.14 -7.82
C ILE A 406 7.93 -1.25 -7.24
N PHE A 407 6.98 -2.17 -7.36
CA PHE A 407 7.05 -3.55 -6.86
C PHE A 407 6.81 -4.57 -7.98
N PRO A 408 7.65 -4.63 -9.03
CA PRO A 408 7.45 -5.54 -10.16
C PRO A 408 7.41 -7.01 -9.75
N ASP A 409 8.18 -7.40 -8.74
CA ASP A 409 8.23 -8.79 -8.26
C ASP A 409 7.03 -9.20 -7.37
N PHE A 410 6.20 -8.22 -6.98
CA PHE A 410 5.02 -8.38 -6.12
C PHE A 410 3.78 -7.74 -6.77
N PHE A 411 3.79 -7.55 -8.09
CA PHE A 411 2.68 -6.93 -8.80
C PHE A 411 1.38 -7.72 -8.60
N ASN A 412 0.28 -7.00 -8.30
CA ASN A 412 -1.05 -7.56 -8.03
C ASN A 412 -1.02 -8.76 -7.07
N THR A 413 -0.21 -8.68 -6.01
CA THR A 413 -0.16 -9.71 -4.96
C THR A 413 -1.36 -9.64 -4.02
N SER A 414 -1.71 -10.75 -3.36
CA SER A 414 -2.79 -10.81 -2.36
C SER A 414 -2.27 -10.42 -0.96
N ASN A 415 -3.14 -10.26 0.03
CA ASN A 415 -2.76 -9.96 1.43
C ASN A 415 -1.97 -11.11 2.10
N ASP A 416 -2.21 -12.35 1.68
CA ASP A 416 -1.68 -13.59 2.23
C ASP A 416 -0.63 -14.28 1.33
N GLU A 417 -0.60 -13.93 0.04
CA GLU A 417 0.38 -14.43 -0.95
C GLU A 417 1.54 -13.41 -1.08
N ASP A 418 2.72 -13.68 -0.48
CA ASP A 418 3.93 -12.84 -0.56
C ASP A 418 5.22 -13.61 -0.90
N LYS A 419 5.14 -14.86 -1.38
CA LYS A 419 6.33 -15.75 -1.50
C LYS A 419 7.27 -15.40 -2.67
N GLY A 420 7.17 -14.21 -3.25
CA GLY A 420 8.03 -13.71 -4.33
C GLY A 420 7.58 -14.13 -5.73
N VAL A 421 8.53 -14.31 -6.66
CA VAL A 421 8.27 -14.56 -8.10
C VAL A 421 7.35 -15.76 -8.43
N ASP A 422 7.20 -16.72 -7.52
CA ASP A 422 6.28 -17.86 -7.67
C ASP A 422 4.81 -17.50 -7.39
N GLU A 423 4.58 -16.35 -6.75
CA GLU A 423 3.29 -15.74 -6.43
C GLU A 423 3.13 -14.35 -7.11
N LEU A 424 4.02 -13.98 -8.04
CA LEU A 424 3.83 -12.85 -8.95
C LEU A 424 2.49 -13.00 -9.66
N ASP A 425 1.70 -11.93 -9.55
CA ASP A 425 0.35 -11.78 -10.06
C ASP A 425 -0.68 -12.77 -9.47
N ALA A 426 -1.19 -12.46 -8.28
CA ALA A 426 -2.25 -13.21 -7.61
C ALA A 426 -3.66 -12.67 -7.91
N ARG A 427 -3.77 -11.39 -8.30
CA ARG A 427 -5.03 -10.63 -8.35
C ARG A 427 -5.41 -10.11 -9.75
N SER A 428 -4.59 -10.21 -10.80
CA SER A 428 -4.97 -9.72 -12.14
C SER A 428 -6.14 -10.46 -12.76
N ASN A 429 -6.35 -11.74 -12.40
CA ASN A 429 -7.55 -12.46 -12.82
C ASN A 429 -8.80 -12.10 -11.99
N LYS A 430 -8.67 -11.18 -11.02
CA LYS A 430 -9.72 -10.70 -10.11
C LYS A 430 -9.83 -9.17 -10.23
N LYS A 431 -9.81 -8.46 -9.11
CA LYS A 431 -9.97 -7.00 -8.99
C LYS A 431 -8.64 -6.21 -9.05
N GLY A 432 -7.50 -6.87 -9.24
CA GLY A 432 -6.19 -6.19 -9.39
C GLY A 432 -5.70 -5.53 -8.07
N PRO A 433 -5.33 -4.24 -8.07
CA PRO A 433 -4.85 -3.55 -6.85
C PRO A 433 -5.89 -3.31 -5.75
N GLU A 434 -7.19 -3.27 -6.10
CA GLU A 434 -8.35 -3.03 -5.21
C GLU A 434 -8.28 -1.71 -4.44
N ALA A 435 -8.89 -0.68 -5.01
CA ALA A 435 -9.01 0.61 -4.36
C ALA A 435 -10.18 0.60 -3.39
N GLU A 436 -9.89 0.49 -2.10
CA GLU A 436 -10.86 0.30 -1.02
C GLU A 436 -11.53 1.61 -0.64
N ASN A 437 -10.70 2.55 -0.17
CA ASN A 437 -11.18 3.75 0.47
C ASN A 437 -10.50 4.99 -0.10
N ILE A 438 -11.15 6.15 0.04
CA ILE A 438 -10.66 7.43 -0.44
C ILE A 438 -10.99 8.55 0.54
N THR A 439 -10.01 9.42 0.79
CA THR A 439 -10.23 10.65 1.58
C THR A 439 -9.56 11.85 0.91
N VAL A 440 -9.96 13.05 1.35
CA VAL A 440 -9.43 14.32 0.83
C VAL A 440 -8.70 15.06 1.93
N LEU A 441 -7.49 15.53 1.63
CA LEU A 441 -6.67 16.33 2.54
C LEU A 441 -6.29 17.67 1.90
N ASN A 442 -6.60 18.77 2.57
CA ASN A 442 -6.14 20.09 2.17
C ASN A 442 -4.77 20.39 2.82
N ILE A 443 -3.82 20.81 1.99
CA ILE A 443 -2.50 21.26 2.41
C ILE A 443 -2.25 22.62 1.76
N LYS A 444 -2.37 23.69 2.55
CA LYS A 444 -2.33 25.08 2.06
C LYS A 444 -3.36 25.33 0.95
N ASP A 445 -2.92 25.71 -0.24
CA ASP A 445 -3.73 25.98 -1.43
C ASP A 445 -4.02 24.74 -2.28
N LYS A 446 -3.39 23.60 -1.92
CA LYS A 446 -3.52 22.33 -2.61
C LYS A 446 -4.52 21.40 -1.93
N THR A 447 -5.22 20.63 -2.74
CA THR A 447 -6.17 19.59 -2.31
C THR A 447 -5.67 18.25 -2.83
N TYR A 448 -5.58 17.23 -1.98
CA TYR A 448 -5.08 15.91 -2.34
C TYR A 448 -6.15 14.83 -2.13
N ALA A 449 -6.27 13.90 -3.08
CA ALA A 449 -6.92 12.61 -2.86
C ALA A 449 -5.89 11.62 -2.31
N ILE A 450 -6.29 10.85 -1.30
CA ILE A 450 -5.53 9.73 -0.74
C ILE A 450 -6.41 8.49 -0.90
N VAL A 451 -5.92 7.48 -1.62
CA VAL A 451 -6.67 6.26 -1.95
C VAL A 451 -5.94 5.06 -1.36
N GLY A 452 -6.62 4.26 -0.54
CA GLY A 452 -6.10 3.01 0.02
C GLY A 452 -6.20 1.88 -1.00
N LEU A 453 -5.15 1.08 -1.14
CA LEU A 453 -5.17 -0.13 -1.95
C LEU A 453 -5.14 -1.34 -1.05
N GLU A 454 -6.20 -2.14 -1.02
CA GLU A 454 -6.40 -3.21 -0.05
C GLU A 454 -5.34 -4.31 -0.23
N ARG A 455 -5.24 -4.88 -1.44
CA ARG A 455 -4.39 -6.07 -1.67
C ARG A 455 -2.91 -5.77 -1.67
N ILE A 456 -2.42 -5.02 -2.66
CA ILE A 456 -0.99 -4.70 -2.74
C ILE A 456 -0.56 -3.84 -1.54
N SER A 457 -1.52 -3.27 -0.82
CA SER A 457 -1.36 -2.40 0.35
C SER A 457 -0.86 -1.00 -0.02
N GLY A 458 -0.88 -0.09 0.95
CA GLY A 458 -0.39 1.27 0.78
C GLY A 458 -1.43 2.27 0.26
N ILE A 459 -0.98 3.51 0.10
CA ILE A 459 -1.82 4.63 -0.32
C ILE A 459 -1.29 5.30 -1.58
N MET A 460 -2.19 5.57 -2.53
CA MET A 460 -1.95 6.39 -3.70
C MET A 460 -2.34 7.84 -3.39
N ILE A 461 -1.51 8.80 -3.80
CA ILE A 461 -1.73 10.22 -3.52
C ILE A 461 -1.72 11.04 -4.81
N TYR A 462 -2.77 11.84 -4.99
CA TYR A 462 -2.96 12.71 -6.17
C TYR A 462 -3.24 14.15 -5.73
N ASP A 463 -2.60 15.14 -6.36
CA ASP A 463 -3.03 16.54 -6.28
C ASP A 463 -4.26 16.71 -7.18
N ILE A 464 -5.40 16.97 -6.55
CA ILE A 464 -6.72 17.16 -7.17
C ILE A 464 -7.19 18.61 -7.07
N THR A 465 -6.25 19.56 -6.92
CA THR A 465 -6.58 21.00 -6.84
C THR A 465 -7.39 21.45 -8.05
N ASP A 466 -7.09 20.88 -9.22
CA ASP A 466 -7.98 20.85 -10.38
C ASP A 466 -8.60 19.44 -10.50
N PRO A 467 -9.88 19.24 -10.10
CA PRO A 467 -10.53 17.94 -10.17
C PRO A 467 -10.67 17.37 -11.59
N SER A 468 -10.51 18.19 -12.63
CA SER A 468 -10.53 17.74 -14.03
C SER A 468 -9.17 17.26 -14.53
N ASN A 469 -8.08 17.66 -13.86
CA ASN A 469 -6.72 17.24 -14.19
C ASN A 469 -5.91 16.85 -12.94
N PRO A 470 -6.31 15.80 -12.20
CA PRO A 470 -5.50 15.24 -11.11
C PRO A 470 -4.07 14.89 -11.55
N VAL A 471 -3.11 15.09 -10.65
CA VAL A 471 -1.70 14.78 -10.89
C VAL A 471 -1.19 13.82 -9.81
N TYR A 472 -0.72 12.63 -10.22
CA TYR A 472 -0.05 11.69 -9.31
C TYR A 472 1.11 12.36 -8.55
N LYS A 473 1.21 12.07 -7.25
CA LYS A 473 2.25 12.63 -6.38
C LYS A 473 3.13 11.57 -5.76
N ASP A 474 2.53 10.55 -5.17
CA ASP A 474 3.27 9.54 -4.43
C ASP A 474 2.46 8.26 -4.26
N TYR A 475 3.18 7.15 -4.04
CA TYR A 475 2.64 5.88 -3.60
C TYR A 475 3.46 5.41 -2.41
N PHE A 476 2.81 5.37 -1.24
CA PHE A 476 3.43 5.01 0.01
C PHE A 476 2.94 3.65 0.48
N ASN A 477 3.85 2.69 0.57
CA ASN A 477 3.55 1.34 1.02
C ASN A 477 4.72 0.81 1.85
N ASN A 478 4.52 0.54 3.14
CA ASN A 478 5.58 0.00 4.00
C ASN A 478 5.36 -1.46 4.36
N ARG A 479 4.55 -2.18 3.58
CA ARG A 479 4.51 -3.63 3.59
C ARG A 479 5.91 -4.17 3.35
N ILE A 480 6.28 -5.16 4.14
CA ILE A 480 7.55 -5.84 4.04
C ILE A 480 7.30 -7.09 3.22
N PHE A 481 7.73 -7.05 1.96
CA PHE A 481 7.68 -8.20 1.08
C PHE A 481 8.90 -9.09 1.33
N ILE A 482 8.70 -10.40 1.45
CA ILE A 482 9.79 -11.30 1.82
C ILE A 482 9.84 -12.46 0.85
N LYS A 483 10.95 -12.57 0.13
CA LYS A 483 11.20 -13.75 -0.71
C LYS A 483 11.44 -14.93 0.22
N SER A 484 10.60 -15.97 0.15
CA SER A 484 10.82 -17.18 0.94
C SER A 484 12.19 -17.77 0.59
N VAL A 485 13.10 -17.85 1.56
CA VAL A 485 14.45 -18.39 1.33
C VAL A 485 14.52 -19.88 1.66
N ASN A 486 13.46 -20.46 2.25
CA ASN A 486 13.31 -21.90 2.45
C ASN A 486 11.84 -22.31 2.38
N ASP A 487 11.54 -23.37 1.62
CA ASP A 487 10.24 -24.03 1.59
C ASP A 487 9.87 -24.57 2.99
N GLY A 488 9.19 -23.77 3.82
CA GLY A 488 8.49 -24.30 5.00
C GLY A 488 8.36 -23.41 6.25
N GLU A 489 9.02 -22.25 6.36
CA GLU A 489 8.77 -21.31 7.48
C GLU A 489 8.11 -20.04 6.98
N GLU A 490 6.82 -19.91 7.22
CA GLU A 490 6.04 -18.71 6.92
C GLU A 490 6.32 -17.62 7.95
N ILE A 491 6.70 -16.43 7.48
CA ILE A 491 6.77 -15.24 8.33
C ILE A 491 5.33 -14.80 8.57
N GLY A 492 4.90 -14.84 9.84
CA GLY A 492 3.55 -14.44 10.22
C GLY A 492 3.24 -13.00 9.82
N LEU A 493 1.95 -12.75 9.53
CA LEU A 493 1.43 -11.45 9.08
C LEU A 493 1.87 -10.30 10.00
N GLU A 494 2.06 -10.56 11.30
CA GLU A 494 2.44 -9.57 12.31
C GLU A 494 3.85 -8.98 12.10
N LYS A 495 4.64 -9.55 11.20
CA LYS A 495 6.01 -9.09 10.87
C LYS A 495 6.12 -8.52 9.46
N ARG A 496 5.02 -8.43 8.72
CA ARG A 496 5.01 -8.01 7.31
C ARG A 496 4.65 -6.53 7.11
N GLY A 497 4.72 -5.72 8.16
CA GLY A 497 4.38 -4.28 8.10
C GLY A 497 2.88 -4.07 8.16
N ASN A 498 2.37 -3.09 7.40
CA ASN A 498 0.95 -2.74 7.36
C ASN A 498 0.30 -3.31 6.07
N ILE A 499 -0.81 -4.01 6.22
CA ILE A 499 -1.47 -4.79 5.16
C ILE A 499 -2.98 -4.60 5.22
N GLY A 500 -3.60 -4.34 4.06
CA GLY A 500 -5.04 -4.18 3.89
C GLY A 500 -5.59 -2.82 4.33
N PRO A 501 -5.17 -1.67 3.77
CA PRO A 501 -5.82 -0.38 4.03
C PRO A 501 -7.34 -0.43 3.87
N GLU A 502 -8.06 -0.06 4.94
CA GLU A 502 -9.52 -0.16 5.06
C GLU A 502 -10.11 1.22 5.38
N GLY A 503 -9.89 1.72 6.60
CA GLY A 503 -10.28 3.06 7.00
C GLY A 503 -9.22 4.14 6.74
N LEU A 504 -9.64 5.29 6.20
CA LEU A 504 -8.80 6.48 6.05
C LEU A 504 -9.33 7.68 6.84
N CYS A 505 -8.45 8.38 7.56
CA CYS A 505 -8.80 9.63 8.24
C CYS A 505 -7.74 10.72 8.01
N ALA A 506 -8.10 11.77 7.27
CA ALA A 506 -7.27 12.93 7.01
C ALA A 506 -7.33 13.95 8.16
N ILE A 507 -6.16 14.47 8.59
CA ILE A 507 -6.03 15.45 9.67
C ILE A 507 -5.24 16.66 9.15
N GLU A 508 -5.90 17.83 9.09
CA GLU A 508 -5.23 19.07 8.68
C GLU A 508 -4.15 19.51 9.69
N ALA A 509 -3.16 20.27 9.23
CA ALA A 509 -2.03 20.73 10.06
C ALA A 509 -2.46 21.45 11.35
N LYS A 510 -3.53 22.26 11.28
CA LYS A 510 -4.07 23.01 12.43
C LYS A 510 -4.61 22.10 13.54
N ASP A 511 -5.05 20.91 13.15
CA ASP A 511 -5.68 19.92 14.03
C ASP A 511 -4.71 18.77 14.39
N SER A 512 -3.54 18.72 13.76
CA SER A 512 -2.52 17.72 14.04
C SER A 512 -1.70 18.03 15.30
N PRO A 513 -1.30 17.01 16.08
CA PRO A 513 -0.39 17.19 17.21
C PRO A 513 1.06 17.48 16.79
N THR A 514 1.45 17.15 15.56
CA THR A 514 2.81 17.40 15.05
C THR A 514 2.95 18.79 14.43
N GLY A 515 1.81 19.49 14.22
CA GLY A 515 1.75 20.75 13.49
C GLY A 515 1.83 20.59 11.96
N LYS A 516 1.88 19.36 11.46
CA LYS A 516 1.85 19.04 10.02
C LYS A 516 0.64 18.16 9.68
N PRO A 517 0.15 18.17 8.43
CA PRO A 517 -0.97 17.34 8.01
C PRO A 517 -0.62 15.86 8.18
N LEU A 518 -1.60 15.10 8.65
CA LEU A 518 -1.48 13.66 8.83
C LEU A 518 -2.57 12.93 8.05
N ALA A 519 -2.33 11.67 7.72
CA ALA A 519 -3.36 10.69 7.41
C ALA A 519 -3.21 9.51 8.36
N LEU A 520 -4.33 9.03 8.89
CA LEU A 520 -4.44 7.75 9.56
C LEU A 520 -4.91 6.72 8.53
N VAL A 521 -4.22 5.58 8.49
CA VAL A 521 -4.57 4.46 7.61
C VAL A 521 -4.76 3.24 8.50
N ALA A 522 -5.99 2.82 8.70
CA ALA A 522 -6.31 1.55 9.36
C ALA A 522 -6.11 0.41 8.36
N ASN A 523 -5.48 -0.67 8.80
CA ASN A 523 -5.08 -1.78 7.96
C ASN A 523 -5.65 -3.07 8.55
N GLU A 524 -6.70 -3.59 7.93
CA GLU A 524 -7.59 -4.58 8.51
C GLU A 524 -6.96 -5.97 8.68
N VAL A 525 -6.03 -6.35 7.79
CA VAL A 525 -5.35 -7.64 7.85
C VAL A 525 -4.26 -7.63 8.92
N SER A 526 -3.44 -6.58 8.93
CA SER A 526 -2.35 -6.44 9.90
C SER A 526 -2.83 -5.96 11.28
N GLY A 527 -4.07 -5.50 11.40
CA GLY A 527 -4.62 -4.94 12.64
C GLY A 527 -3.84 -3.72 13.13
N THR A 528 -3.45 -2.83 12.21
CA THR A 528 -2.63 -1.65 12.52
C THR A 528 -3.25 -0.34 12.05
N VAL A 529 -2.85 0.77 12.67
CA VAL A 529 -3.14 2.13 12.20
C VAL A 529 -1.84 2.89 12.00
N GLN A 530 -1.54 3.24 10.76
CA GLN A 530 -0.39 4.06 10.39
C GLN A 530 -0.67 5.53 10.69
N VAL A 531 0.31 6.24 11.23
CA VAL A 531 0.31 7.71 11.31
C VAL A 531 1.27 8.24 10.26
N ILE A 532 0.73 8.66 9.12
CA ILE A 532 1.49 9.19 7.98
C ILE A 532 1.51 10.71 8.05
N GLU A 533 2.69 11.32 8.03
CA GLU A 533 2.88 12.76 7.98
C GLU A 533 3.24 13.23 6.58
N PHE A 534 2.59 14.31 6.14
CA PHE A 534 2.89 14.98 4.89
C PHE A 534 3.93 16.08 5.13
N ASN A 535 5.06 15.97 4.43
CA ASN A 535 6.05 17.02 4.37
C ASN A 535 5.74 17.93 3.19
N TYR A 536 5.55 19.21 3.49
CA TYR A 536 5.57 20.28 2.50
C TYR A 536 6.62 21.30 2.96
N SER A 537 7.43 21.82 2.04
CA SER A 537 8.32 22.95 2.39
C SER A 537 7.55 24.27 2.31
N GLU A 538 7.92 25.26 3.11
CA GLU A 538 7.34 26.61 3.01
C GLU A 538 7.84 27.40 1.80
N ASP A 539 8.91 26.92 1.14
CA ASP A 539 9.63 27.62 0.06
C ASP A 539 9.26 27.15 -1.36
N GLU A 540 8.27 26.26 -1.53
CA GLU A 540 7.87 25.75 -2.85
C GLU A 540 7.07 26.78 -3.67
N LYS A 541 7.79 27.72 -4.29
CA LYS A 541 7.39 28.24 -5.61
C LYS A 541 7.90 27.26 -6.67
N ASN A 542 6.98 26.53 -7.30
CA ASN A 542 7.23 25.66 -8.46
C ASN A 542 8.26 24.53 -8.24
N SER A 543 7.83 23.43 -7.63
CA SER A 543 8.34 22.10 -7.98
C SER A 543 7.25 21.38 -8.77
N GLU A 544 7.12 21.69 -10.05
CA GLU A 544 6.50 20.72 -10.96
C GLU A 544 7.38 19.47 -10.90
N ILE A 545 6.83 18.40 -10.32
CA ILE A 545 7.46 17.07 -10.36
C ILE A 545 7.21 16.55 -11.77
N PRO A 546 8.25 16.36 -12.61
CA PRO A 546 8.02 15.92 -13.97
C PRO A 546 7.43 14.50 -13.96
N TRP A 547 6.26 14.37 -14.57
CA TRP A 547 5.82 13.10 -15.14
C TRP A 547 6.88 12.65 -16.15
N ILE A 548 7.42 11.45 -15.98
CA ILE A 548 8.20 10.79 -17.03
C ILE A 548 7.22 9.87 -17.73
N ASP A 549 6.84 10.25 -18.96
CA ASP A 549 6.15 9.35 -19.87
C ASP A 549 7.03 8.11 -20.08
N ILE A 550 6.50 6.94 -19.76
CA ILE A 550 7.07 5.67 -20.21
C ILE A 550 6.70 5.58 -21.69
N GLU A 551 7.64 5.89 -22.59
CA GLU A 551 7.45 5.57 -24.00
C GLU A 551 7.22 4.06 -24.16
N ASP A 552 6.25 3.71 -25.02
CA ASP A 552 5.60 2.41 -25.31
C ASP A 552 6.54 1.23 -25.72
N ASN A 553 7.83 1.24 -25.40
CA ASN A 553 8.79 0.26 -25.96
C ASN A 553 9.58 -0.48 -24.87
N ALA A 554 8.91 -1.27 -24.04
CA ALA A 554 9.56 -2.39 -23.36
C ALA A 554 9.71 -3.56 -24.36
N GLU A 555 10.76 -3.53 -25.20
CA GLU A 555 11.10 -4.70 -26.01
C GLU A 555 11.71 -5.80 -25.13
N ILE A 556 10.98 -6.90 -24.97
CA ILE A 556 11.44 -8.12 -24.31
C ILE A 556 12.40 -8.87 -25.26
N VAL A 557 13.68 -8.96 -24.88
CA VAL A 557 14.68 -9.79 -25.56
C VAL A 557 14.39 -11.26 -25.25
N LYS A 558 14.08 -12.07 -26.28
CA LYS A 558 13.95 -13.53 -26.18
C LYS A 558 15.31 -14.20 -26.36
N VAL A 559 15.58 -15.27 -25.62
CA VAL A 559 16.72 -16.16 -25.87
C VAL A 559 16.28 -17.65 -25.79
N ASP A 560 16.99 -18.52 -26.52
CA ASP A 560 16.54 -19.83 -27.05
C ASP A 560 17.32 -21.03 -26.47
N GLU A 561 16.57 -22.08 -26.10
CA GLU A 561 16.98 -23.30 -25.39
C GLU A 561 17.70 -24.31 -26.30
N ASN A 562 18.88 -24.85 -25.89
CA ASN A 562 19.31 -26.27 -26.01
C ASN A 562 20.84 -26.45 -25.90
N ASN A 563 21.37 -26.99 -24.79
CA ASN A 563 22.03 -28.31 -24.78
C ASN A 563 22.44 -28.82 -23.39
N HIS A 564 22.13 -30.09 -23.15
CA HIS A 564 22.57 -30.92 -22.03
C HIS A 564 24.06 -31.30 -22.17
N ASP A 565 24.87 -31.31 -21.08
CA ASP A 565 25.16 -32.55 -20.34
C ASP A 565 26.28 -32.48 -19.27
N SER A 566 26.00 -33.20 -18.17
CA SER A 566 26.91 -34.02 -17.32
C SER A 566 27.88 -33.40 -16.29
N LEU A 567 27.39 -33.33 -15.04
CA LEU A 567 27.91 -33.89 -13.77
C LEU A 567 29.43 -34.19 -13.61
N THR A 568 30.04 -33.70 -12.51
CA THR A 568 30.48 -34.55 -11.37
C THR A 568 31.04 -33.74 -10.19
N HIS A 569 30.51 -34.04 -8.99
CA HIS A 569 30.97 -33.62 -7.66
C HIS A 569 32.28 -34.31 -7.25
N ARG A 570 33.13 -33.64 -6.46
CA ARG A 570 33.87 -34.25 -5.32
C ARG A 570 34.55 -33.23 -4.40
N ASP A 571 34.46 -33.54 -3.12
CA ASP A 571 34.64 -32.72 -1.91
C ASP A 571 36.10 -32.50 -1.46
N ASN A 572 36.39 -31.39 -0.77
CA ASN A 572 36.62 -31.39 0.69
C ASN A 572 37.17 -30.04 1.23
N ILE A 573 36.31 -29.45 2.05
CA ILE A 573 36.45 -28.58 3.23
C ILE A 573 37.87 -28.32 3.77
N GLU A 574 38.25 -27.04 3.87
CA GLU A 574 38.70 -26.44 5.14
C GLU A 574 38.65 -24.89 5.10
N LYS A 575 38.02 -24.30 6.14
CA LYS A 575 38.07 -22.88 6.59
C LYS A 575 36.96 -21.92 6.11
N THR A 576 35.92 -21.89 6.95
CA THR A 576 35.14 -20.72 7.40
C THR A 576 35.24 -19.42 6.58
N TYR A 577 34.34 -19.25 5.62
CA TYR A 577 33.81 -17.97 5.15
C TYR A 577 32.34 -18.20 4.70
N PRO A 578 31.40 -17.27 4.98
CA PRO A 578 30.01 -17.41 4.56
C PRO A 578 29.90 -17.23 3.04
N VAL A 579 29.27 -18.22 2.41
CA VAL A 579 29.01 -18.36 0.98
C VAL A 579 27.68 -17.67 0.64
N PHE A 580 27.60 -16.93 -0.46
CA PHE A 580 26.37 -16.70 -1.20
C PHE A 580 26.43 -17.51 -2.50
N VAL A 581 25.38 -18.28 -2.80
CA VAL A 581 25.22 -19.07 -4.03
C VAL A 581 24.04 -18.48 -4.80
N ASN A 582 24.22 -18.23 -6.09
CA ASN A 582 23.12 -18.24 -7.06
C ASN A 582 23.48 -19.19 -8.21
N TYR A 583 22.48 -19.95 -8.67
CA TYR A 583 22.60 -21.01 -9.67
C TYR A 583 21.92 -20.61 -11.00
N TYR A 584 22.69 -20.88 -12.06
CA TYR A 584 22.56 -20.83 -13.54
C TYR A 584 21.17 -20.94 -14.22
N GLY A 585 20.98 -20.55 -15.50
CA GLY A 585 21.96 -20.31 -16.57
C GLY A 585 21.40 -19.70 -17.88
N ASN A 586 22.34 -19.39 -18.77
CA ASN A 586 22.27 -18.56 -19.99
C ASN A 586 21.99 -19.33 -21.31
N ASP A 587 21.59 -18.58 -22.34
CA ASP A 587 21.56 -18.98 -23.76
C ASP A 587 22.78 -18.54 -24.59
N GLU A 588 22.88 -19.13 -25.78
CA GLU A 588 23.99 -19.11 -26.75
C GLU A 588 24.05 -17.91 -27.72
N LYS A 589 25.07 -17.96 -28.59
CA LYS A 589 25.72 -16.91 -29.38
C LYS A 589 25.33 -16.81 -30.88
N ASN A 590 25.55 -15.59 -31.41
CA ASN A 590 26.13 -15.21 -32.73
C ASN A 590 25.27 -15.16 -34.02
N ASN A 591 25.16 -13.98 -34.65
CA ASN A 591 26.02 -13.57 -35.79
C ASN A 591 25.73 -12.15 -36.39
N ARG A 592 26.78 -11.32 -36.43
CA ARG A 592 27.36 -10.53 -37.56
C ARG A 592 26.54 -9.43 -38.26
N GLU A 593 26.92 -8.15 -38.06
CA GLU A 593 27.75 -7.27 -38.94
C GLU A 593 27.00 -6.72 -40.19
N LYS A 594 27.03 -5.45 -40.63
CA LYS A 594 27.99 -4.34 -40.48
C LYS A 594 27.45 -3.04 -41.15
N GLY A 595 27.82 -1.87 -40.58
CA GLY A 595 28.17 -0.60 -41.27
C GLY A 595 27.03 0.31 -41.78
N MET A 596 27.07 1.64 -41.71
CA MET A 596 28.13 2.61 -41.41
C MET A 596 27.51 4.01 -41.13
N GLU A 597 27.96 4.64 -40.03
CA GLU A 597 28.46 6.03 -39.92
C GLU A 597 27.71 7.23 -40.56
N ASN A 598 27.27 8.22 -39.75
CA ASN A 598 28.10 9.33 -39.21
C ASN A 598 27.23 10.52 -38.72
N LYS A 599 27.41 10.94 -37.45
CA LYS A 599 27.79 12.32 -37.05
C LYS A 599 27.99 12.40 -35.53
N LYS A 600 29.21 12.77 -35.13
CA LYS A 600 29.73 12.80 -33.75
C LYS A 600 29.31 14.05 -33.00
N GLU A 601 28.66 13.87 -31.85
CA GLU A 601 28.82 14.70 -30.65
C GLU A 601 29.64 13.89 -29.63
N GLN A 602 30.54 14.54 -28.90
CA GLN A 602 31.54 13.89 -28.04
C GLN A 602 30.92 13.34 -26.75
N GLU A 603 30.54 12.07 -26.76
CA GLU A 603 30.33 11.26 -25.55
C GLU A 603 31.68 10.95 -24.87
N GLY A 604 31.89 11.46 -23.66
CA GLY A 604 33.06 11.11 -22.84
C GLY A 604 33.14 9.62 -22.49
N GLU A 605 34.31 9.03 -22.76
CA GLU A 605 34.67 7.61 -22.66
C GLU A 605 34.67 7.03 -21.21
N GLU A 606 34.23 5.78 -21.08
CA GLU A 606 34.13 5.03 -19.82
C GLU A 606 35.53 4.61 -19.30
N LYS A 607 35.94 5.12 -18.13
CA LYS A 607 37.23 4.79 -17.49
C LYS A 607 37.02 3.87 -16.30
N THR A 608 37.91 2.88 -16.14
CA THR A 608 37.88 1.95 -15.00
C THR A 608 39.14 2.12 -14.14
N TYR A 609 38.97 2.08 -12.81
CA TYR A 609 40.00 2.33 -11.81
C TYR A 609 40.21 1.10 -10.92
N LYS A 610 41.40 0.48 -10.96
CA LYS A 610 41.70 -0.74 -10.21
C LYS A 610 42.72 -0.53 -9.10
N PHE A 611 42.29 -0.77 -7.87
CA PHE A 611 42.99 -0.65 -6.61
C PHE A 611 43.48 -2.01 -6.12
N TYR A 612 44.72 -2.14 -5.65
CA TYR A 612 45.22 -3.41 -5.10
C TYR A 612 45.50 -3.26 -3.61
N ILE A 613 45.03 -4.22 -2.80
CA ILE A 613 45.19 -4.17 -1.34
C ILE A 613 46.68 -4.18 -0.97
N GLY A 614 47.08 -3.20 -0.15
CA GLY A 614 48.45 -3.02 0.32
C GLY A 614 49.41 -2.45 -0.73
N LYS A 615 48.93 -1.99 -1.90
CA LYS A 615 49.76 -1.34 -2.92
C LYS A 615 49.54 0.17 -2.94
N SER A 616 50.64 0.93 -2.89
CA SER A 616 50.64 2.39 -2.98
C SER A 616 50.50 2.91 -4.43
N TYR A 617 49.67 2.26 -5.24
CA TYR A 617 49.26 2.73 -6.56
C TYR A 617 47.90 2.11 -6.96
N TYR A 618 47.19 2.74 -7.90
CA TYR A 618 46.04 2.16 -8.62
C TYR A 618 46.29 2.23 -10.14
N GLU A 619 45.53 1.45 -10.91
CA GLU A 619 45.60 1.40 -12.37
C GLU A 619 44.36 2.06 -12.98
N ILE A 620 44.56 2.88 -14.00
CA ILE A 620 43.49 3.40 -14.86
C ILE A 620 43.50 2.56 -16.13
N LEU A 621 42.35 1.99 -16.49
CA LEU A 621 42.13 1.19 -17.70
C LEU A 621 41.26 1.98 -18.68
N ASN A 622 41.77 2.24 -19.89
CA ASN A 622 41.02 2.82 -21.01
C ASN A 622 41.40 2.12 -22.32
N MET A 623 40.42 1.60 -23.06
CA MET A 623 40.55 0.97 -24.40
C MET A 623 41.80 0.09 -24.61
N GLY A 624 42.16 -0.73 -23.63
CA GLY A 624 43.28 -1.69 -23.72
C GLY A 624 44.64 -1.20 -23.21
N GLU A 625 44.77 0.07 -22.79
CA GLU A 625 45.96 0.59 -22.12
C GLU A 625 45.76 0.67 -20.60
N SER A 626 46.81 0.36 -19.82
CA SER A 626 46.82 0.47 -18.36
C SER A 626 47.89 1.45 -17.89
N LYS A 627 47.50 2.41 -17.03
CA LYS A 627 48.43 3.37 -16.43
C LYS A 627 48.41 3.27 -14.91
N LYS A 628 49.58 3.08 -14.30
CA LYS A 628 49.75 3.09 -12.84
C LYS A 628 49.88 4.52 -12.31
N VAL A 629 49.09 4.87 -11.30
CA VAL A 629 49.12 6.15 -10.59
C VAL A 629 49.43 5.88 -9.12
N LYS A 630 50.49 6.52 -8.60
CA LYS A 630 50.90 6.35 -7.19
C LYS A 630 49.91 7.00 -6.24
N VAL A 631 49.69 6.37 -5.09
CA VAL A 631 48.88 6.91 -3.99
C VAL A 631 49.70 6.95 -2.72
N ASP A 632 49.42 7.94 -1.87
CA ASP A 632 50.08 8.13 -0.58
C ASP A 632 49.59 7.14 0.48
N VAL A 633 48.37 6.60 0.31
CA VAL A 633 47.80 5.57 1.18
C VAL A 633 47.21 4.43 0.37
N ALA A 634 47.60 3.20 0.70
CA ALA A 634 47.10 2.00 0.05
C ALA A 634 45.72 1.61 0.60
N PRO A 635 44.84 1.02 -0.23
CA PRO A 635 43.69 0.24 0.25
C PRO A 635 44.13 -0.84 1.25
N ILE A 636 43.33 -1.06 2.29
CA ILE A 636 43.63 -2.08 3.31
C ILE A 636 42.41 -2.96 3.55
N ILE A 637 42.63 -4.11 4.19
CA ILE A 637 41.55 -4.92 4.76
C ILE A 637 41.71 -4.86 6.28
N GLU A 638 40.66 -4.44 6.98
CA GLU A 638 40.59 -4.42 8.44
C GLU A 638 39.21 -4.93 8.87
N ASN A 639 39.14 -5.81 9.88
CA ASN A 639 37.89 -6.42 10.36
C ASN A 639 37.03 -7.05 9.25
N ASN A 640 37.67 -7.77 8.31
CA ASN A 640 37.03 -8.37 7.12
C ASN A 640 36.31 -7.37 6.21
N ARG A 641 36.67 -6.08 6.26
CA ARG A 641 36.18 -5.04 5.36
C ARG A 641 37.35 -4.47 4.56
N THR A 642 37.10 -4.24 3.27
CA THR A 642 38.04 -3.50 2.42
C THR A 642 37.77 -2.01 2.58
N LEU A 643 38.79 -1.27 3.01
CA LEU A 643 38.71 0.18 3.21
C LEU A 643 39.47 0.92 2.11
N LEU A 644 38.85 1.95 1.54
CA LEU A 644 39.42 2.77 0.47
C LEU A 644 39.66 4.22 0.92
N PRO A 645 40.73 4.88 0.43
CA PRO A 645 41.01 6.28 0.73
C PRO A 645 39.96 7.21 0.10
N MET A 646 39.16 7.89 0.92
CA MET A 646 38.02 8.69 0.48
C MET A 646 38.36 9.86 -0.44
N ARG A 647 39.54 10.47 -0.26
CA ARG A 647 39.98 11.57 -1.15
C ARG A 647 40.10 11.12 -2.60
N LEU A 648 40.61 9.91 -2.80
CA LEU A 648 40.82 9.36 -4.12
C LEU A 648 39.51 8.93 -4.78
N ILE A 649 38.60 8.37 -3.97
CA ILE A 649 37.24 8.06 -4.41
C ILE A 649 36.50 9.34 -4.81
N ALA A 650 36.65 10.42 -4.05
CA ALA A 650 36.07 11.71 -4.38
C ALA A 650 36.58 12.26 -5.72
N GLU A 651 37.89 12.15 -5.98
CA GLU A 651 38.47 12.57 -7.27
C GLU A 651 37.92 11.73 -8.44
N ILE A 652 37.75 10.42 -8.25
CA ILE A 652 37.25 9.51 -9.29
C ILE A 652 35.77 9.75 -9.60
N LEU A 653 34.96 9.96 -8.57
CA LEU A 653 33.51 10.15 -8.71
C LEU A 653 33.13 11.61 -8.99
N GLY A 654 34.09 12.54 -8.96
CA GLY A 654 33.87 13.96 -9.19
C GLY A 654 33.14 14.66 -8.04
N LEU A 655 33.44 14.30 -6.79
CA LEU A 655 32.79 14.86 -5.60
C LEU A 655 33.50 16.15 -5.14
N ASP A 656 32.72 17.14 -4.72
CA ASP A 656 33.22 18.31 -4.00
C ASP A 656 33.54 17.94 -2.55
N VAL A 657 34.76 18.23 -2.09
CA VAL A 657 35.23 17.87 -0.74
C VAL A 657 35.49 19.11 0.10
N LYS A 658 34.92 19.15 1.31
CA LYS A 658 35.20 20.16 2.35
C LYS A 658 35.67 19.49 3.63
N TRP A 659 36.65 20.09 4.30
CA TRP A 659 37.14 19.66 5.60
C TRP A 659 36.96 20.81 6.60
N ASP A 660 36.27 20.51 7.70
CA ASP A 660 36.16 21.39 8.87
C ASP A 660 37.07 20.81 9.96
N GLU A 661 38.19 21.50 10.21
CA GLU A 661 39.23 21.05 11.14
C GLU A 661 38.76 21.08 12.60
N ASP A 662 38.02 22.13 12.97
CA ASP A 662 37.51 22.33 14.34
C ASP A 662 36.48 21.25 14.70
N LYS A 663 35.65 20.84 13.74
CA LYS A 663 34.64 19.78 13.92
C LYS A 663 35.13 18.38 13.58
N ARG A 664 36.35 18.24 13.04
CA ARG A 664 36.89 16.99 12.51
C ARG A 664 35.90 16.31 11.56
N LEU A 665 35.35 17.09 10.63
CA LEU A 665 34.24 16.71 9.75
C LEU A 665 34.64 16.84 8.29
N ALA A 666 34.61 15.73 7.55
CA ALA A 666 34.74 15.72 6.10
C ALA A 666 33.35 15.72 5.46
N SER A 667 33.11 16.61 4.51
CA SER A 667 31.87 16.68 3.74
C SER A 667 32.16 16.44 2.26
N PHE A 668 31.36 15.58 1.62
CA PHE A 668 31.45 15.20 0.22
C PHE A 668 30.12 15.53 -0.46
N THR A 669 30.12 16.23 -1.58
CA THR A 669 28.89 16.67 -2.26
C THR A 669 28.92 16.33 -3.75
N LYS A 670 27.80 15.85 -4.30
CA LYS A 670 27.56 15.70 -5.75
C LYS A 670 26.06 15.68 -6.02
N GLU A 671 25.59 16.43 -7.02
CA GLU A 671 24.18 16.40 -7.51
C GLU A 671 23.12 16.47 -6.39
N GLY A 672 23.30 17.38 -5.43
CA GLY A 672 22.38 17.56 -4.30
C GLY A 672 22.52 16.55 -3.16
N ARG A 673 23.37 15.53 -3.31
CA ARG A 673 23.71 14.57 -2.26
C ARG A 673 24.87 15.08 -1.40
N LEU A 674 24.67 15.19 -0.09
CA LEU A 674 25.66 15.61 0.91
C LEU A 674 25.97 14.47 1.87
N VAL A 675 27.21 14.03 1.89
CA VAL A 675 27.72 13.01 2.82
C VAL A 675 28.67 13.66 3.80
N LYS A 676 28.40 13.54 5.10
CA LYS A 676 29.29 14.02 6.16
C LYS A 676 29.86 12.86 6.97
N VAL A 677 31.18 12.89 7.15
CA VAL A 677 31.95 11.88 7.86
C VAL A 677 32.70 12.56 8.99
N GLN A 678 32.22 12.37 10.22
CA GLN A 678 32.92 12.84 11.41
C GLN A 678 33.90 11.76 11.88
N ILE A 679 35.17 12.11 12.06
CA ILE A 679 36.25 11.13 12.28
C ILE A 679 36.01 10.21 13.47
N ASP A 680 35.49 10.74 14.58
CA ASP A 680 35.34 9.98 15.82
C ASP A 680 33.94 9.35 15.95
N SER A 681 33.11 9.46 14.91
CA SER A 681 31.77 8.88 14.88
C SER A 681 31.79 7.41 14.45
N SER A 682 30.86 6.62 15.01
CA SER A 682 30.52 5.29 14.49
C SER A 682 29.49 5.34 13.36
N GLU A 683 29.18 6.54 12.86
CA GLU A 683 28.12 6.81 11.89
C GLU A 683 28.60 7.81 10.83
N ILE A 684 27.98 7.74 9.65
CA ILE A 684 28.09 8.72 8.57
C ILE A 684 26.71 9.36 8.37
N GLU A 685 26.68 10.64 8.04
CA GLU A 685 25.43 11.33 7.72
C GLU A 685 25.28 11.40 6.20
N ILE A 686 24.16 10.93 5.66
CA ILE A 686 23.82 11.02 4.23
C ILE A 686 22.54 11.85 4.14
N ASN A 687 22.61 13.03 3.55
CA ASN A 687 21.49 13.97 3.40
C ASN A 687 20.76 14.29 4.72
N GLY A 688 21.48 14.34 5.84
CA GLY A 688 20.91 14.60 7.16
C GLY A 688 20.47 13.35 7.94
N VAL A 689 20.54 12.16 7.33
CA VAL A 689 20.20 10.88 7.97
C VAL A 689 21.47 10.19 8.46
N SER A 690 21.50 9.78 9.73
CA SER A 690 22.66 9.07 10.31
C SER A 690 22.62 7.58 9.98
N GLU A 691 23.76 7.04 9.55
CA GLU A 691 23.93 5.69 9.03
C GLU A 691 25.13 5.02 9.68
N LYS A 692 24.98 3.77 10.12
CA LYS A 692 26.04 3.10 10.88
C LYS A 692 27.23 2.74 9.99
N LEU A 693 28.42 3.04 10.47
CA LEU A 693 29.66 2.56 9.86
C LEU A 693 29.88 1.09 10.20
N TYR A 694 30.16 0.28 9.18
CA TYR A 694 30.45 -1.15 9.36
C TYR A 694 31.84 -1.38 9.99
N SER A 695 32.70 -0.36 9.98
CA SER A 695 33.91 -0.26 10.80
C SER A 695 34.16 1.21 11.14
N LYS A 696 34.74 1.51 12.32
CA LYS A 696 35.11 2.89 12.67
C LYS A 696 35.92 3.55 11.55
N VAL A 697 35.73 4.86 11.37
CA VAL A 697 36.52 5.65 10.41
C VAL A 697 38.00 5.41 10.69
N LYS A 698 38.74 4.90 9.71
CA LYS A 698 40.18 4.69 9.85
C LYS A 698 40.90 5.92 9.33
N ILE A 699 41.85 6.41 10.12
CA ILE A 699 42.83 7.39 9.64
C ILE A 699 44.17 6.68 9.47
N GLU A 700 44.72 6.76 8.27
CA GLU A 700 46.04 6.25 7.92
C GLU A 700 46.79 7.36 7.16
N ASN A 701 47.98 7.77 7.60
CA ASN A 701 48.76 8.89 7.03
C ASN A 701 47.92 10.14 6.70
N ASN A 702 47.08 10.60 7.65
CA ASN A 702 46.17 11.74 7.47
C ASN A 702 45.14 11.59 6.32
N ARG A 703 44.83 10.36 5.89
CA ARG A 703 43.74 10.05 4.96
C ARG A 703 42.62 9.29 5.66
N ILE A 704 41.38 9.65 5.31
CA ILE A 704 40.17 8.98 5.76
C ILE A 704 39.96 7.75 4.90
N LEU A 705 39.84 6.58 5.54
CA LEU A 705 39.58 5.30 4.92
C LEU A 705 38.21 4.80 5.37
N LEU A 706 37.33 4.48 4.42
CA LEU A 706 35.99 3.97 4.68
C LEU A 706 35.77 2.62 3.98
N PRO A 707 34.92 1.74 4.55
CA PRO A 707 34.51 0.51 3.89
C PRO A 707 33.87 0.77 2.53
N ILE A 708 34.15 -0.07 1.54
CA ILE A 708 33.52 -0.01 0.21
C ILE A 708 31.99 0.05 0.33
N THR A 709 31.40 -0.73 1.23
CA THR A 709 29.95 -0.77 1.44
C THR A 709 29.38 0.53 1.97
N ASN A 710 30.15 1.26 2.78
CA ASN A 710 29.75 2.59 3.23
C ASN A 710 29.93 3.62 2.11
N ILE A 711 30.94 3.46 1.24
CA ILE A 711 31.17 4.32 0.07
C ILE A 711 30.06 4.15 -0.97
N SER A 712 29.72 2.90 -1.28
CA SER A 712 28.67 2.56 -2.25
C SER A 712 27.31 3.10 -1.78
N LYS A 713 26.93 2.84 -0.52
CA LYS A 713 25.72 3.39 0.09
C LYS A 713 25.75 4.92 0.17
N ALA A 714 26.89 5.52 0.51
CA ALA A 714 27.05 6.97 0.59
C ALA A 714 26.82 7.68 -0.74
N PHE A 715 27.15 7.05 -1.87
CA PHE A 715 27.06 7.69 -3.19
C PHE A 715 26.12 6.98 -4.18
N GLY A 716 25.32 6.02 -3.71
CA GLY A 716 24.33 5.32 -4.55
C GLY A 716 24.96 4.41 -5.61
N LEU A 717 26.13 3.82 -5.32
CA LEU A 717 26.84 2.94 -6.24
C LEU A 717 26.50 1.48 -5.93
N THR A 718 26.47 0.62 -6.94
CA THR A 718 26.40 -0.84 -6.73
C THR A 718 27.78 -1.40 -6.36
N ASN A 719 27.83 -2.46 -5.55
CA ASN A 719 29.09 -3.13 -5.20
C ASN A 719 28.94 -4.63 -4.94
N GLY A 720 30.03 -5.39 -5.12
CA GLY A 720 30.01 -6.85 -5.02
C GLY A 720 31.34 -7.48 -5.44
N ASP A 721 31.35 -8.77 -5.76
CA ASP A 721 32.58 -9.52 -6.02
C ASP A 721 32.64 -9.94 -7.49
N LYS A 722 33.74 -9.67 -8.17
CA LYS A 722 33.97 -10.01 -9.56
C LYS A 722 33.69 -11.49 -9.89
N GLU A 723 33.84 -12.38 -8.91
CA GLU A 723 33.54 -13.81 -9.07
C GLU A 723 32.03 -14.11 -9.21
N ASP A 724 31.15 -13.17 -8.83
CA ASP A 724 29.70 -13.25 -9.06
C ASP A 724 29.29 -13.02 -10.52
N GLY A 725 30.20 -12.46 -11.34
CA GLY A 725 29.99 -12.22 -12.76
C GLY A 725 28.96 -11.14 -13.09
N ILE A 726 28.42 -10.45 -12.08
CA ILE A 726 27.56 -9.27 -12.20
C ILE A 726 28.48 -8.09 -12.45
N ASP A 727 28.04 -7.16 -13.31
CA ASP A 727 28.81 -5.97 -13.61
C ASP A 727 28.34 -4.79 -12.75
N GLN A 728 29.13 -4.41 -11.76
CA GLN A 728 28.77 -3.39 -10.79
C GLN A 728 29.74 -2.22 -10.79
N ASN A 729 29.33 -1.14 -10.13
CA ASN A 729 30.11 0.07 -10.09
C ASN A 729 31.40 -0.10 -9.26
N ILE A 730 31.35 -0.93 -8.21
CA ILE A 730 32.51 -1.28 -7.39
C ILE A 730 32.65 -2.81 -7.25
N GLU A 731 33.67 -3.38 -7.87
CA GLU A 731 33.93 -4.82 -7.89
C GLU A 731 35.13 -5.21 -7.02
N TRP A 732 34.93 -6.10 -6.07
CA TRP A 732 36.00 -6.75 -5.33
C TRP A 732 36.47 -8.01 -6.07
N ASP A 733 37.76 -8.15 -6.33
CA ASP A 733 38.34 -9.32 -7.00
C ASP A 733 39.24 -10.00 -5.97
N SER A 734 38.69 -11.06 -5.37
CA SER A 734 39.32 -11.82 -4.28
C SER A 734 40.65 -12.43 -4.74
N SER A 735 40.66 -13.01 -5.94
CA SER A 735 41.82 -13.67 -6.56
C SER A 735 43.00 -12.72 -6.75
N LYS A 736 42.73 -11.45 -7.07
CA LYS A 736 43.77 -10.42 -7.27
C LYS A 736 43.93 -9.49 -6.07
N ARG A 737 43.14 -9.68 -5.00
CA ARG A 737 43.01 -8.80 -3.84
C ARG A 737 42.92 -7.34 -4.28
N SER A 738 41.90 -7.03 -5.06
CA SER A 738 41.76 -5.71 -5.70
C SER A 738 40.33 -5.22 -5.76
N VAL A 739 40.13 -3.91 -5.77
CA VAL A 739 38.84 -3.27 -5.99
C VAL A 739 38.85 -2.57 -7.34
N THR A 740 37.82 -2.72 -8.14
CA THR A 740 37.66 -2.04 -9.42
C THR A 740 36.49 -1.08 -9.31
N ILE A 741 36.68 0.19 -9.64
CA ILE A 741 35.63 1.21 -9.64
C ILE A 741 35.45 1.70 -11.07
N LYS A 742 34.22 1.63 -11.57
CA LYS A 742 33.86 2.13 -12.89
C LYS A 742 33.38 3.58 -12.78
N ASN A 743 33.80 4.42 -13.71
CA ASN A 743 33.31 5.79 -13.75
C ASN A 743 31.84 5.79 -14.16
N ILE A 744 30.93 6.13 -13.24
CA ILE A 744 29.53 6.38 -13.55
C ILE A 744 29.43 7.84 -13.95
N LYS A 745 28.95 8.10 -15.16
CA LYS A 745 28.54 9.44 -15.54
C LYS A 745 27.20 9.77 -14.94
#